data_AF-A0A084AVC1-F1
#
_entry.id   AF-A0A084AVC1-F1
#
_cell.length_a   1.000
_cell.length_b   1.000
_cell.length_c   1.000
_cell.angle_alpha   90.00
_cell.angle_beta   90.00
_cell.angle_gamma   90.00
#
_symmetry.space_group_name_H-M   'P 1'
#
loop_
_entity.id
_entity.type
_entity.pdbx_description
1 polymer ?
#
loop_
_entity_poly.entity_id
_entity_poly.type
_entity_poly.pdbx_seq_one_letter_code
_entity_poly.pdbx_strand_id
1 'polypeptide(L)'
;MASVLSSNLTSTDLGVAYLCISLVVSSLAYFVVQNRKAIRAQLPKSVNQPVSKSSKTDYTTVFPPSQRHVLSDLDVAPGLAKEALGSAGQVLGFEDDYRRADDSRYVYSGFTVGEIKALGDFPDYAKLSGVPPPTPVADFNLDKSTPRPYRPFRWSYHQTMSLQKLEPDYWLELENTYRERIKERQQLYANHGKQVLDALPGSELACKELMEMAVQFLCARYPKHFELSHNVLSNHILGTKHDLKTQDPLRVLLDNVPEDFALTIRDPATGRYFFRAGVICSAMGWTLGAKMGLDLQGIHEPVPDYKQNMAFSMDRFFTKMPTSSPIQRGSWGIEIGQPLYLPADHPDFDHRKSQNPDLTPEDLFLRVDWQTLRRLPLSGAIVFNFKALFTPLTGFKDEPYIPSLVLKVLNEGKENIMKYKGTWHVEHVAKPALEAYEKYQVENGLMKSGWSPQTLDEAPFFPGWERKHVLALRPTANMALQASLEKAKLVPGSAETLIPKDFQPTTTLKVDFGGKAAELGNLLRVSEVKTAPSVSFAAEVKPALITSLTARVDIFQPNASPSASYLLLLVDPDAPTPDDPKFAFWRHWVLPGLQPLSSDNAVAQTKHALTESAPHRYLLLLFREPPSLDLAKEDVGGEEFVQRRSFKAAEFVEKNKLTLVGVNWFLGAGDGWKE
;
A
#
# COMPACT_ATOMS: atom_id res chain seq x y z
N MET A 1 14.59 -68.94 -33.86
CA MET A 1 15.95 -69.42 -34.18
C MET A 1 16.91 -68.32 -33.71
N ALA A 2 17.55 -68.52 -32.55
CA ALA A 2 18.99 -68.84 -32.43
C ALA A 2 19.84 -67.59 -32.73
N SER A 3 20.33 -66.85 -31.71
CA SER A 3 21.66 -67.00 -31.06
C SER A 3 22.82 -66.79 -32.06
N VAL A 4 23.91 -66.07 -31.78
CA VAL A 4 24.74 -65.91 -30.57
C VAL A 4 25.35 -64.48 -30.63
N LEU A 5 25.49 -63.72 -29.54
CA LEU A 5 26.78 -63.52 -28.84
C LEU A 5 26.55 -62.71 -27.55
N SER A 6 26.98 -63.28 -26.42
CA SER A 6 27.26 -62.53 -25.20
C SER A 6 28.72 -62.04 -25.23
N SER A 7 28.96 -60.78 -24.91
CA SER A 7 30.26 -60.33 -24.40
C SER A 7 30.05 -59.44 -23.18
N ASN A 8 30.77 -59.74 -22.11
CA ASN A 8 30.68 -59.01 -20.85
C ASN A 8 31.36 -57.65 -20.99
N LEU A 9 30.62 -56.56 -20.79
CA LEU A 9 31.20 -55.28 -20.42
C LEU A 9 31.13 -55.16 -18.89
N THR A 10 32.29 -55.01 -18.26
CA THR A 10 32.43 -54.92 -16.82
C THR A 10 32.17 -53.49 -16.34
N SER A 11 31.89 -53.33 -15.03
CA SER A 11 31.70 -52.01 -14.39
C SER A 11 32.87 -51.05 -14.66
N THR A 12 34.08 -51.57 -14.84
CA THR A 12 35.29 -50.83 -15.20
C THR A 12 35.26 -50.26 -16.62
N ASP A 13 34.65 -50.93 -17.60
CA ASP A 13 34.64 -50.49 -19.00
C ASP A 13 33.72 -49.27 -19.22
N LEU A 14 32.57 -49.25 -18.53
CA LEU A 14 31.66 -48.10 -18.48
C LEU A 14 32.30 -46.90 -17.77
N GLY A 15 33.09 -47.14 -16.72
CA GLY A 15 33.85 -46.10 -16.02
C GLY A 15 34.92 -45.44 -16.90
N VAL A 16 35.69 -46.24 -17.65
CA VAL A 16 36.70 -45.73 -18.60
C VAL A 16 36.04 -44.95 -19.75
N ALA A 17 34.91 -45.43 -20.29
CA ALA A 17 34.16 -44.70 -21.30
C ALA A 17 33.69 -43.31 -20.81
N TYR A 18 33.15 -43.23 -19.58
CA TYR A 18 32.75 -41.95 -18.98
C TYR A 18 33.93 -41.02 -18.72
N LEU A 19 35.08 -41.55 -18.27
CA LEU A 19 36.29 -40.76 -18.06
C LEU A 19 36.82 -40.18 -19.38
N CYS A 20 36.84 -40.98 -20.45
CA CYS A 20 37.26 -40.55 -21.78
C CYS A 20 36.32 -39.47 -22.36
N ILE A 21 35.00 -39.62 -22.23
CA ILE A 21 34.04 -38.59 -22.68
C ILE A 21 34.22 -37.30 -21.86
N SER A 22 34.37 -37.41 -20.54
CA SER A 22 34.62 -36.25 -19.66
C SER A 22 35.93 -35.51 -20.02
N LEU A 23 37.00 -36.24 -20.29
CA LEU A 23 38.29 -35.68 -20.72
C LEU A 23 38.20 -35.02 -22.10
N VAL A 24 37.48 -35.61 -23.06
CA VAL A 24 37.26 -35.00 -24.39
C VAL A 24 36.42 -33.73 -24.29
N VAL A 25 35.31 -33.72 -23.53
CA VAL A 25 34.48 -32.53 -23.32
C VAL A 25 35.23 -31.42 -22.58
N SER A 26 36.00 -31.78 -21.56
CA SER A 26 36.83 -30.82 -20.81
C SER A 26 37.97 -30.25 -21.65
N SER A 27 38.60 -31.08 -22.49
CA SER A 27 39.63 -30.64 -23.44
C SER A 27 39.05 -29.73 -24.53
N LEU A 28 37.86 -30.04 -25.05
CA LEU A 28 37.17 -29.22 -26.04
C LEU A 28 36.76 -27.86 -25.44
N ALA A 29 36.23 -27.86 -24.21
CA ALA A 29 35.91 -26.63 -23.48
C ALA A 29 37.17 -25.78 -23.20
N TYR A 30 38.27 -26.41 -22.78
CA TYR A 30 39.56 -25.75 -22.59
C TYR A 30 40.10 -25.17 -23.90
N PHE A 31 40.01 -25.91 -25.02
CA PHE A 31 40.45 -25.45 -26.34
C PHE A 31 39.59 -24.28 -26.86
N VAL A 32 38.27 -24.29 -26.62
CA VAL A 32 37.37 -23.17 -26.92
C VAL A 32 37.69 -21.94 -26.06
N VAL A 33 38.01 -22.11 -24.77
CA VAL A 33 38.40 -21.00 -23.88
C VAL A 33 39.78 -20.44 -24.26
N GLN A 34 40.75 -21.29 -24.59
CA GLN A 34 42.08 -20.87 -25.04
C GLN A 34 42.01 -20.17 -26.41
N ASN A 35 41.27 -20.70 -27.40
CA ASN A 35 41.07 -20.02 -28.67
C ASN A 35 40.30 -18.72 -28.52
N ARG A 36 39.30 -18.62 -27.62
CA ARG A 36 38.68 -17.34 -27.27
C ARG A 36 39.67 -16.33 -26.68
N LYS A 37 40.65 -16.76 -25.89
CA LYS A 37 41.74 -15.89 -25.40
C LYS A 37 42.70 -15.48 -26.52
N ALA A 38 43.09 -16.41 -27.39
CA ALA A 38 43.99 -16.14 -28.52
C ALA A 38 43.38 -15.17 -29.54
N ILE A 39 42.11 -15.39 -29.94
CA ILE A 39 41.36 -14.49 -30.83
C ILE A 39 41.24 -13.09 -30.20
N ARG A 40 40.99 -13.00 -28.88
CA ARG A 40 40.92 -11.73 -28.15
C ARG A 40 42.28 -11.04 -27.96
N ALA A 41 43.39 -11.74 -28.17
CA ALA A 41 44.75 -11.20 -28.14
C ALA A 41 45.24 -10.72 -29.52
N GLN A 42 44.62 -11.17 -30.62
CA GLN A 42 44.97 -10.78 -31.99
C GLN A 42 44.09 -9.67 -32.58
N LEU A 43 42.99 -9.30 -31.93
CA LEU A 43 42.28 -8.06 -32.24
C LEU A 43 43.17 -6.85 -31.89
N PRO A 44 43.40 -5.90 -32.81
CA PRO A 44 44.21 -4.72 -32.52
C PRO A 44 43.58 -3.96 -31.35
N LYS A 45 44.38 -3.68 -30.32
CA LYS A 45 43.97 -2.78 -29.23
C LYS A 45 43.69 -1.40 -29.82
N SER A 46 42.42 -1.11 -30.08
CA SER A 46 41.94 0.23 -30.32
C SER A 46 42.36 1.09 -29.13
N VAL A 47 43.39 1.90 -29.34
CA VAL A 47 43.74 3.01 -28.44
C VAL A 47 42.71 4.09 -28.68
N ASN A 48 41.49 3.85 -28.20
CA ASN A 48 40.54 4.92 -27.96
C ASN A 48 41.10 5.74 -26.81
N GLN A 49 41.89 6.76 -27.16
CA GLN A 49 42.03 7.95 -26.34
C GLN A 49 40.62 8.40 -25.92
N PRO A 50 40.44 8.99 -24.73
CA PRO A 50 39.14 9.50 -24.30
C PRO A 50 38.74 10.66 -25.22
N VAL A 51 37.99 10.34 -26.28
CA VAL A 51 37.41 11.32 -27.18
C VAL A 51 36.34 12.06 -26.40
N SER A 52 36.75 13.19 -25.82
CA SER A 52 35.88 14.24 -25.30
C SER A 52 35.04 14.83 -26.43
N LYS A 53 33.99 14.10 -26.83
CA LYS A 53 32.89 14.61 -27.64
C LYS A 53 31.65 14.73 -26.77
N SER A 54 31.64 15.75 -25.91
CA SER A 54 30.41 16.33 -25.40
C SER A 54 29.68 17.12 -26.51
N SER A 55 29.31 16.43 -27.60
CA SER A 55 28.32 16.96 -28.52
C SER A 55 27.00 17.06 -27.74
N LYS A 56 26.69 18.27 -27.24
CA LYS A 56 25.38 18.57 -26.67
C LYS A 56 24.33 18.07 -27.66
N THR A 57 23.52 17.11 -27.23
CA THR A 57 22.46 16.58 -28.10
C THR A 57 21.45 17.69 -28.29
N ASP A 58 21.29 18.12 -29.54
CA ASP A 58 20.31 19.13 -29.89
C ASP A 58 18.91 18.51 -29.86
N TYR A 59 18.05 19.03 -28.99
CA TYR A 59 16.67 18.61 -28.85
C TYR A 59 15.68 19.62 -29.44
N THR A 60 16.15 20.77 -29.97
CA THR A 60 15.31 21.88 -30.45
C THR A 60 14.33 21.48 -31.55
N THR A 61 14.71 20.52 -32.38
CA THR A 61 13.90 19.94 -33.47
C THR A 61 13.14 18.67 -33.08
N VAL A 62 13.34 18.15 -31.87
CA VAL A 62 12.69 16.91 -31.40
C VAL A 62 11.46 17.25 -30.56
N PHE A 63 10.29 16.89 -31.08
CA PHE A 63 8.99 17.15 -30.45
C PHE A 63 8.42 15.89 -29.76
N PRO A 64 7.53 16.08 -28.77
CA PRO A 64 6.67 15.01 -28.27
C PRO A 64 5.99 14.16 -29.35
N PRO A 65 5.83 12.83 -29.15
CA PRO A 65 5.01 12.01 -30.04
C PRO A 65 3.56 12.51 -30.06
N SER A 66 3.05 12.81 -31.25
CA SER A 66 1.71 13.39 -31.43
C SER A 66 0.60 12.35 -31.40
N GLN A 67 -0.47 12.65 -30.66
CA GLN A 67 -1.70 11.85 -30.61
C GLN A 67 -2.80 12.43 -31.51
N ARG A 68 -2.48 13.43 -32.36
CA ARG A 68 -3.43 14.10 -33.25
C ARG A 68 -4.15 13.16 -34.24
N HIS A 69 -3.55 12.01 -34.54
CA HIS A 69 -4.16 10.97 -35.36
C HIS A 69 -5.44 10.37 -34.74
N VAL A 70 -5.64 10.50 -33.42
CA VAL A 70 -6.83 10.03 -32.69
C VAL A 70 -8.06 10.92 -32.96
N LEU A 71 -7.89 12.14 -33.49
CA LEU A 71 -9.00 13.07 -33.74
C LEU A 71 -10.06 12.53 -34.71
N SER A 72 -9.68 11.67 -35.66
CA SER A 72 -10.63 10.99 -36.57
C SER A 72 -11.66 10.15 -35.83
N ASP A 73 -11.30 9.67 -34.66
CA ASP A 73 -12.10 8.73 -33.88
C ASP A 73 -12.87 9.45 -32.75
N LEU A 74 -12.76 10.78 -32.67
CA LEU A 74 -13.41 11.64 -31.67
C LEU A 74 -14.45 12.58 -32.32
N ASP A 75 -14.81 12.34 -33.58
CA ASP A 75 -15.77 13.12 -34.39
C ASP A 75 -15.49 14.65 -34.42
N VAL A 76 -14.24 15.05 -34.20
CA VAL A 76 -13.82 16.46 -34.31
C VAL A 76 -13.77 16.87 -35.79
N ALA A 77 -14.39 18.02 -36.12
CA ALA A 77 -14.87 18.34 -37.46
C ALA A 77 -13.83 18.19 -38.61
N PRO A 78 -14.24 17.74 -39.83
CA PRO A 78 -13.33 17.36 -40.91
C PRO A 78 -12.66 18.52 -41.68
N GLY A 79 -12.52 19.70 -41.07
CA GLY A 79 -11.86 20.89 -41.64
C GLY A 79 -10.40 21.08 -41.21
N LEU A 80 -9.85 20.16 -40.42
CA LEU A 80 -8.57 20.32 -39.73
C LEU A 80 -7.36 20.11 -40.65
N ALA A 81 -6.30 20.89 -40.43
CA ALA A 81 -5.15 20.99 -41.34
C ALA A 81 -4.45 19.63 -41.55
N LYS A 82 -4.36 19.16 -42.80
CA LYS A 82 -3.74 17.86 -43.16
C LYS A 82 -2.21 17.79 -42.95
N GLU A 83 -1.58 18.89 -42.57
CA GLU A 83 -0.13 19.00 -42.48
C GLU A 83 0.40 18.57 -41.10
N ALA A 84 1.64 18.05 -41.09
CA ALA A 84 2.39 17.80 -39.87
C ALA A 84 2.75 19.13 -39.17
N LEU A 85 3.34 19.04 -37.96
CA LEU A 85 3.76 20.20 -37.15
C LEU A 85 4.28 21.36 -38.01
N GLY A 86 3.63 22.52 -37.87
CA GLY A 86 4.02 23.73 -38.59
C GLY A 86 5.47 24.13 -38.33
N SER A 87 5.99 25.01 -39.19
CA SER A 87 7.34 25.58 -39.03
C SER A 87 7.52 26.22 -37.63
N ALA A 88 8.76 26.35 -37.16
CA ALA A 88 9.04 26.78 -35.78
C ALA A 88 8.39 28.12 -35.34
N GLY A 89 7.99 28.98 -36.28
CA GLY A 89 7.25 30.22 -35.99
C GLY A 89 5.73 30.04 -35.74
N GLN A 90 5.17 28.86 -35.97
CA GLN A 90 3.75 28.56 -35.77
C GLN A 90 3.44 27.87 -34.42
N VAL A 91 4.47 27.41 -33.70
CA VAL A 91 4.31 26.78 -32.38
C VAL A 91 4.14 27.86 -31.29
N LEU A 92 3.40 27.56 -30.22
CA LEU A 92 3.30 28.43 -29.03
C LEU A 92 4.67 28.66 -28.38
N GLY A 93 4.98 29.91 -28.07
CA GLY A 93 6.15 30.29 -27.27
C GLY A 93 6.03 29.79 -25.84
N PHE A 94 7.13 29.88 -25.08
CA PHE A 94 7.22 29.26 -23.75
C PHE A 94 6.28 29.87 -22.69
N GLU A 95 5.83 31.10 -22.94
CA GLU A 95 4.98 31.88 -22.04
C GLU A 95 3.61 32.22 -22.68
N ASP A 96 3.31 31.64 -23.84
CA ASP A 96 2.09 31.92 -24.60
C ASP A 96 0.88 31.19 -24.02
N ASP A 97 -0.11 31.95 -23.54
CA ASP A 97 -1.40 31.43 -23.08
C ASP A 97 -2.24 30.95 -24.28
N TYR A 98 -2.42 29.63 -24.40
CA TYR A 98 -3.18 28.99 -25.48
C TYR A 98 -4.63 29.51 -25.61
N ARG A 99 -5.22 30.03 -24.52
CA ARG A 99 -6.60 30.58 -24.52
C ARG A 99 -6.70 31.85 -25.35
N ARG A 100 -5.60 32.61 -25.42
CA ARG A 100 -5.47 33.89 -26.13
C ARG A 100 -4.77 33.76 -27.49
N ALA A 101 -4.18 32.60 -27.76
CA ALA A 101 -3.52 32.31 -29.03
C ALA A 101 -4.53 32.12 -30.17
N ASP A 102 -4.07 32.46 -31.38
CA ASP A 102 -4.75 32.19 -32.64
C ASP A 102 -4.90 30.68 -32.88
N ASP A 103 -6.04 30.29 -33.44
CA ASP A 103 -6.44 28.88 -33.61
C ASP A 103 -5.52 28.09 -34.56
N SER A 104 -4.81 28.77 -35.46
CA SER A 104 -3.86 28.15 -36.40
C SER A 104 -2.50 27.80 -35.77
N ARG A 105 -2.22 28.26 -34.54
CA ARG A 105 -0.96 27.96 -33.85
C ARG A 105 -0.95 26.54 -33.30
N TYR A 106 0.24 25.95 -33.22
CA TYR A 106 0.47 24.59 -32.75
C TYR A 106 0.98 24.56 -31.32
N VAL A 107 0.62 23.52 -30.57
CA VAL A 107 1.30 23.13 -29.31
C VAL A 107 2.39 22.09 -29.57
N TYR A 108 3.28 21.86 -28.62
CA TYR A 108 4.43 20.94 -28.77
C TYR A 108 4.06 19.48 -29.04
N SER A 109 2.84 19.05 -28.67
CA SER A 109 2.26 17.75 -29.00
C SER A 109 1.77 17.63 -30.46
N GLY A 110 1.80 18.72 -31.24
CA GLY A 110 1.42 18.76 -32.64
C GLY A 110 -0.06 19.01 -32.93
N PHE A 111 -0.93 19.15 -31.92
CA PHE A 111 -2.28 19.67 -32.09
C PHE A 111 -2.27 21.18 -32.38
N THR A 112 -3.29 21.70 -33.05
CA THR A 112 -3.54 23.15 -33.12
C THR A 112 -4.33 23.65 -31.92
N VAL A 113 -4.24 24.95 -31.65
CA VAL A 113 -5.05 25.63 -30.62
C VAL A 113 -6.54 25.50 -30.95
N GLY A 114 -6.92 25.59 -32.23
CA GLY A 114 -8.30 25.37 -32.69
C GLY A 114 -8.81 23.95 -32.40
N GLU A 115 -7.98 22.92 -32.59
CA GLU A 115 -8.34 21.52 -32.24
C GLU A 115 -8.56 21.34 -30.74
N ILE A 116 -7.70 21.92 -29.91
CA ILE A 116 -7.84 21.87 -28.45
C ILE A 116 -9.11 22.60 -28.00
N LYS A 117 -9.42 23.76 -28.59
CA LYS A 117 -10.67 24.48 -28.32
C LYS A 117 -11.90 23.70 -28.80
N ALA A 118 -11.81 22.98 -29.92
CA ALA A 118 -12.89 22.14 -30.46
C ALA A 118 -13.12 20.85 -29.66
N LEU A 119 -12.08 20.26 -29.06
CA LEU A 119 -12.18 19.15 -28.10
C LEU A 119 -12.90 19.56 -26.80
N GLY A 120 -12.81 20.84 -26.41
CA GLY A 120 -13.55 21.41 -25.28
C GLY A 120 -12.97 21.06 -23.91
N ASP A 121 -13.87 20.87 -22.95
CA ASP A 121 -13.57 20.49 -21.56
C ASP A 121 -13.85 18.98 -21.40
N PHE A 122 -12.95 18.24 -20.74
CA PHE A 122 -13.10 16.80 -20.49
C PHE A 122 -13.22 15.89 -21.75
N PRO A 123 -12.35 16.04 -22.78
CA PRO A 123 -12.29 15.07 -23.87
C PRO A 123 -11.91 13.65 -23.38
N ASP A 124 -12.04 12.64 -24.24
CA ASP A 124 -11.64 11.26 -23.93
C ASP A 124 -10.11 11.13 -23.80
N TYR A 125 -9.60 11.45 -22.60
CA TYR A 125 -8.18 11.36 -22.28
C TYR A 125 -7.66 9.92 -22.23
N ALA A 126 -8.52 8.92 -22.06
CA ALA A 126 -8.11 7.52 -22.15
C ALA A 126 -7.69 7.19 -23.59
N LYS A 127 -8.52 7.57 -24.56
CA LYS A 127 -8.23 7.42 -26.00
C LYS A 127 -7.07 8.31 -26.45
N LEU A 128 -7.06 9.60 -26.08
CA LEU A 128 -5.98 10.53 -26.41
C LEU A 128 -4.63 10.10 -25.83
N SER A 129 -4.59 9.52 -24.63
CA SER A 129 -3.33 9.06 -24.04
C SER A 129 -2.92 7.65 -24.48
N GLY A 130 -3.88 6.79 -24.83
CA GLY A 130 -3.66 5.36 -25.03
C GLY A 130 -3.51 4.58 -23.72
N VAL A 131 -3.98 5.15 -22.60
CA VAL A 131 -4.02 4.52 -21.27
C VAL A 131 -5.49 4.21 -20.96
N PRO A 132 -5.87 2.96 -20.63
CA PRO A 132 -7.26 2.64 -20.35
C PRO A 132 -7.78 3.38 -19.11
N PRO A 133 -9.09 3.66 -19.02
CA PRO A 133 -9.68 4.22 -17.81
C PRO A 133 -9.54 3.20 -16.65
N PRO A 134 -9.54 3.67 -15.39
CA PRO A 134 -9.50 2.78 -14.24
C PRO A 134 -10.79 1.96 -14.11
N THR A 135 -10.66 0.77 -13.53
CA THR A 135 -11.82 -0.04 -13.14
C THR A 135 -12.55 0.64 -11.97
N PRO A 136 -13.89 0.80 -11.99
CA PRO A 136 -14.63 1.35 -10.85
C PRO A 136 -14.58 0.45 -9.61
N VAL A 137 -14.38 1.03 -8.42
CA VAL A 137 -14.51 0.32 -7.14
C VAL A 137 -15.89 0.60 -6.55
N ALA A 138 -16.85 -0.27 -6.86
CA ALA A 138 -18.26 -0.08 -6.49
C ALA A 138 -18.47 0.07 -4.97
N ASP A 139 -17.78 -0.71 -4.15
CA ASP A 139 -17.96 -0.73 -2.68
C ASP A 139 -16.72 -0.23 -1.93
N PHE A 140 -16.07 0.78 -2.49
CA PHE A 140 -14.97 1.48 -1.80
C PHE A 140 -15.47 2.05 -0.48
N ASN A 141 -14.75 1.73 0.61
CA ASN A 141 -14.98 2.31 1.93
C ASN A 141 -13.71 3.05 2.33
N LEU A 142 -13.79 4.39 2.38
CA LEU A 142 -12.64 5.24 2.65
C LEU A 142 -12.03 4.94 4.03
N ASP A 143 -12.86 4.86 5.07
CA ASP A 143 -12.39 4.75 6.46
C ASP A 143 -11.66 3.41 6.74
N LYS A 144 -11.90 2.40 5.91
CA LYS A 144 -11.21 1.09 5.92
C LYS A 144 -10.07 0.98 4.90
N SER A 145 -9.97 1.91 3.96
CA SER A 145 -8.97 1.85 2.89
C SER A 145 -7.57 2.16 3.42
N THR A 146 -6.58 1.37 3.01
CA THR A 146 -5.16 1.55 3.33
C THR A 146 -4.37 1.62 2.03
N PRO A 147 -3.17 2.25 2.00
CA PRO A 147 -2.30 2.18 0.84
C PRO A 147 -1.78 0.76 0.61
N ARG A 148 -1.47 0.40 -0.63
CA ARG A 148 -0.70 -0.82 -0.91
C ARG A 148 0.66 -0.74 -0.19
N PRO A 149 1.16 -1.83 0.42
CA PRO A 149 2.33 -1.79 1.29
C PRO A 149 3.64 -1.80 0.48
N TYR A 150 3.90 -0.69 -0.24
CA TYR A 150 5.09 -0.54 -1.06
C TYR A 150 6.38 -0.62 -0.21
N ARG A 151 7.30 -1.47 -0.66
CA ARG A 151 8.66 -1.70 -0.13
C ARG A 151 9.68 -1.59 -1.29
N PRO A 152 9.95 -0.38 -1.80
CA PRO A 152 10.83 -0.16 -2.96
C PRO A 152 12.33 -0.33 -2.63
N PHE A 153 12.66 -1.22 -1.70
CA PHE A 153 14.03 -1.62 -1.37
C PHE A 153 14.56 -2.56 -2.45
N ARG A 154 15.82 -2.38 -2.81
CA ARG A 154 16.51 -3.19 -3.81
C ARG A 154 17.96 -3.34 -3.45
N TRP A 155 18.48 -4.52 -3.73
CA TRP A 155 19.91 -4.79 -3.71
C TRP A 155 20.30 -5.32 -5.08
N SER A 156 21.10 -4.55 -5.81
CA SER A 156 21.53 -4.84 -7.19
C SER A 156 22.92 -4.26 -7.45
N TYR A 157 23.74 -4.98 -8.22
CA TYR A 157 25.12 -4.59 -8.52
C TYR A 157 25.26 -3.25 -9.28
N HIS A 158 24.19 -2.81 -9.94
CA HIS A 158 24.10 -1.51 -10.61
C HIS A 158 22.89 -0.72 -10.10
N GLN A 159 23.09 0.58 -9.90
CA GLN A 159 22.02 1.52 -9.57
C GLN A 159 21.24 1.86 -10.84
N THR A 160 19.94 1.56 -10.85
CA THR A 160 19.02 1.85 -11.96
C THR A 160 17.82 2.63 -11.43
N MET A 161 17.05 3.26 -12.32
CA MET A 161 15.89 4.09 -11.94
C MET A 161 14.70 3.31 -11.32
N SER A 162 14.69 1.97 -11.35
CA SER A 162 13.54 1.14 -10.86
C SER A 162 12.20 1.46 -11.53
N LEU A 163 12.21 1.77 -12.83
CA LEU A 163 10.98 2.07 -13.55
C LEU A 163 10.16 0.79 -13.78
N GLN A 164 8.91 0.83 -13.36
CA GLN A 164 7.88 -0.16 -13.67
C GLN A 164 6.81 0.49 -14.56
N LYS A 165 6.01 -0.30 -15.28
CA LYS A 165 4.82 0.24 -15.97
C LYS A 165 3.81 0.71 -14.91
N LEU A 166 3.19 1.87 -15.09
CA LEU A 166 2.10 2.32 -14.23
C LEU A 166 0.92 1.34 -14.35
N GLU A 167 0.37 0.92 -13.21
CA GLU A 167 -0.91 0.22 -13.13
C GLU A 167 -2.04 1.26 -13.19
N PRO A 168 -2.90 1.27 -14.22
CA PRO A 168 -3.90 2.34 -14.39
C PRO A 168 -4.79 2.54 -13.17
N ASP A 169 -5.30 1.46 -12.59
CA ASP A 169 -6.16 1.42 -11.39
C ASP A 169 -5.58 2.09 -10.12
N TYR A 170 -4.27 2.35 -10.09
CA TYR A 170 -3.53 2.86 -8.93
C TYR A 170 -2.76 4.15 -9.25
N TRP A 171 -3.28 4.98 -10.17
CA TRP A 171 -2.68 6.29 -10.43
C TRP A 171 -2.87 7.29 -9.27
N LEU A 172 -4.10 7.42 -8.76
CA LEU A 172 -4.44 8.23 -7.59
C LEU A 172 -5.11 7.31 -6.55
N GLU A 173 -4.47 7.13 -5.40
CA GLU A 173 -4.89 6.14 -4.40
C GLU A 173 -5.51 6.84 -3.19
N LEU A 174 -6.83 6.66 -2.98
CA LEU A 174 -7.50 7.13 -1.76
C LEU A 174 -7.31 6.14 -0.61
N GLU A 175 -7.07 6.67 0.58
CA GLU A 175 -6.86 5.91 1.83
C GLU A 175 -7.59 6.59 2.99
N ASN A 176 -7.71 5.92 4.14
CA ASN A 176 -8.41 6.41 5.32
C ASN A 176 -7.91 7.79 5.84
N THR A 177 -6.64 8.14 5.61
CA THR A 177 -6.07 9.45 5.97
C THR A 177 -6.54 10.62 5.08
N TYR A 178 -7.24 10.36 3.96
CA TYR A 178 -7.55 11.35 2.92
C TYR A 178 -8.12 12.67 3.45
N ARG A 179 -9.09 12.59 4.38
CA ARG A 179 -9.75 13.77 4.98
C ARG A 179 -8.75 14.69 5.67
N GLU A 180 -7.86 14.09 6.45
CA GLU A 180 -6.82 14.77 7.21
C GLU A 180 -5.73 15.30 6.27
N ARG A 181 -5.31 14.49 5.30
CA ARG A 181 -4.29 14.84 4.32
C ARG A 181 -4.69 16.01 3.43
N ILE A 182 -5.94 16.09 2.95
CA ILE A 182 -6.42 17.25 2.19
C ILE A 182 -6.42 18.51 3.06
N LYS A 183 -6.90 18.42 4.31
CA LYS A 183 -6.88 19.55 5.26
C LYS A 183 -5.47 20.04 5.56
N GLU A 184 -4.51 19.12 5.75
CA GLU A 184 -3.10 19.44 5.94
C GLU A 184 -2.50 20.16 4.72
N ARG A 185 -2.76 19.65 3.50
CA ARG A 185 -2.34 20.28 2.24
C ARG A 185 -2.90 21.70 2.09
N GLN A 186 -4.18 21.90 2.42
CA GLN A 186 -4.81 23.23 2.43
C GLN A 186 -4.13 24.19 3.42
N GLN A 187 -3.78 23.73 4.61
CA GLN A 187 -3.06 24.52 5.61
C GLN A 187 -1.63 24.85 5.17
N LEU A 188 -0.93 23.89 4.55
CA LEU A 188 0.41 24.11 3.98
C LEU A 188 0.39 25.19 2.91
N TYR A 189 -0.61 25.20 2.02
CA TYR A 189 -0.78 26.30 1.06
C TYR A 189 -1.09 27.63 1.74
N ALA A 190 -1.97 27.65 2.75
CA ALA A 190 -2.27 28.88 3.50
C ALA A 190 -1.01 29.46 4.18
N ASN A 191 -0.12 28.61 4.66
CA ASN A 191 1.12 29.01 5.35
C ASN A 191 2.26 29.39 4.39
N HIS A 192 2.37 28.71 3.23
CA HIS A 192 3.57 28.75 2.39
C HIS A 192 3.34 29.23 0.94
N GLY A 193 2.10 29.30 0.48
CA GLY A 193 1.70 29.83 -0.84
C GLY A 193 2.54 29.28 -2.00
N LYS A 194 3.26 30.18 -2.69
CA LYS A 194 4.14 29.86 -3.83
C LYS A 194 5.28 28.88 -3.53
N GLN A 195 5.60 28.61 -2.26
CA GLN A 195 6.59 27.58 -1.90
C GLN A 195 6.05 26.14 -2.04
N VAL A 196 4.71 25.97 -2.13
CA VAL A 196 4.05 24.67 -2.30
C VAL A 196 3.11 24.62 -3.51
N LEU A 197 2.61 25.74 -4.05
CA LEU A 197 1.82 25.77 -5.29
C LEU A 197 2.10 27.05 -6.06
N ASP A 198 2.66 26.91 -7.26
CA ASP A 198 2.87 28.03 -8.19
C ASP A 198 2.79 27.56 -9.65
N ALA A 199 2.51 28.50 -10.56
CA ALA A 199 2.43 28.29 -11.99
C ALA A 199 3.03 29.51 -12.73
N LEU A 200 3.91 29.23 -13.69
CA LEU A 200 4.51 30.22 -14.58
C LEU A 200 3.66 30.35 -15.88
N PRO A 201 3.67 31.51 -16.56
CA PRO A 201 2.91 31.71 -17.81
C PRO A 201 3.20 30.64 -18.87
N GLY A 202 2.22 30.34 -19.72
CA GLY A 202 2.33 29.29 -20.76
C GLY A 202 2.14 27.86 -20.22
N SER A 203 1.82 27.71 -18.93
CA SER A 203 1.49 26.40 -18.32
C SER A 203 0.00 26.10 -18.23
N GLU A 204 -0.86 27.00 -18.69
CA GLU A 204 -2.31 26.99 -18.47
C GLU A 204 -2.97 25.72 -19.03
N LEU A 205 -2.57 25.31 -20.25
CA LEU A 205 -3.08 24.09 -20.88
C LEU A 205 -2.70 22.85 -20.08
N ALA A 206 -1.44 22.74 -19.66
CA ALA A 206 -0.93 21.59 -18.91
C ALA A 206 -1.57 21.48 -17.51
N CYS A 207 -1.86 22.62 -16.88
CA CYS A 207 -2.58 22.67 -15.60
C CYS A 207 -4.05 22.22 -15.75
N LYS A 208 -4.76 22.76 -16.75
CA LYS A 208 -6.15 22.36 -17.07
C LYS A 208 -6.22 20.86 -17.38
N GLU A 209 -5.38 20.39 -18.29
CA GLU A 209 -5.35 19.01 -18.75
C GLU A 209 -5.05 18.02 -17.61
N LEU A 210 -4.07 18.31 -16.76
CA LEU A 210 -3.78 17.46 -15.58
C LEU A 210 -4.99 17.39 -14.63
N MET A 211 -5.62 18.53 -14.35
CA MET A 211 -6.81 18.60 -13.50
C MET A 211 -7.97 17.80 -14.10
N GLU A 212 -8.26 17.94 -15.39
CA GLU A 212 -9.33 17.19 -16.05
C GLU A 212 -9.08 15.68 -16.04
N MET A 213 -7.85 15.25 -16.33
CA MET A 213 -7.47 13.83 -16.27
C MET A 213 -7.61 13.26 -14.86
N ALA A 214 -7.20 14.00 -13.82
CA ALA A 214 -7.35 13.57 -12.43
C ALA A 214 -8.83 13.51 -11.99
N VAL A 215 -9.65 14.47 -12.40
CA VAL A 215 -11.09 14.49 -12.14
C VAL A 215 -11.80 13.32 -12.83
N GLN A 216 -11.51 13.05 -14.11
CA GLN A 216 -12.05 11.87 -14.80
C GLN A 216 -11.64 10.57 -14.10
N PHE A 217 -10.38 10.47 -13.66
CA PHE A 217 -9.90 9.31 -12.92
C PHE A 217 -10.68 9.11 -11.62
N LEU A 218 -10.85 10.15 -10.80
CA LEU A 218 -11.56 10.05 -9.52
C LEU A 218 -13.03 9.66 -9.72
N CYS A 219 -13.72 10.26 -10.69
CA CYS A 219 -15.12 9.94 -10.99
C CYS A 219 -15.28 8.49 -11.51
N ALA A 220 -14.34 8.01 -12.34
CA ALA A 220 -14.37 6.64 -12.86
C ALA A 220 -13.99 5.59 -11.80
N ARG A 221 -12.96 5.85 -10.99
CA ARG A 221 -12.45 4.91 -9.97
C ARG A 221 -13.34 4.86 -8.73
N TYR A 222 -13.89 6.00 -8.31
CA TYR A 222 -14.63 6.16 -7.05
C TYR A 222 -16.02 6.82 -7.25
N PRO A 223 -16.91 6.26 -8.09
CA PRO A 223 -18.14 6.93 -8.55
C PRO A 223 -19.19 7.23 -7.47
N LYS A 224 -19.12 6.57 -6.29
CA LYS A 224 -19.96 6.92 -5.12
C LYS A 224 -19.46 8.16 -4.36
N HIS A 225 -18.24 8.63 -4.65
CA HIS A 225 -17.52 9.64 -3.87
C HIS A 225 -17.22 10.91 -4.67
N PHE A 226 -17.09 10.81 -5.99
CA PHE A 226 -16.84 11.93 -6.89
C PHE A 226 -17.80 11.90 -8.07
N GLU A 227 -18.48 13.01 -8.31
CA GLU A 227 -19.41 13.21 -9.43
C GLU A 227 -19.00 14.47 -10.20
N LEU A 228 -18.86 14.37 -11.52
CA LEU A 228 -18.69 15.52 -12.40
C LEU A 228 -20.00 15.78 -13.16
N SER A 229 -20.60 16.94 -12.94
CA SER A 229 -21.84 17.34 -13.61
C SER A 229 -21.74 18.81 -14.04
N HIS A 230 -21.93 19.09 -15.34
CA HIS A 230 -21.91 20.46 -15.89
C HIS A 230 -20.64 21.28 -15.56
N ASN A 231 -19.46 20.66 -15.52
CA ASN A 231 -18.19 21.24 -15.06
C ASN A 231 -18.13 21.59 -13.56
N VAL A 232 -19.05 21.09 -12.76
CA VAL A 232 -18.97 21.12 -11.29
C VAL A 232 -18.55 19.74 -10.80
N LEU A 233 -17.38 19.65 -10.16
CA LEU A 233 -16.99 18.49 -9.38
C LEU A 233 -17.68 18.55 -8.01
N SER A 234 -18.43 17.50 -7.66
CA SER A 234 -18.91 17.26 -6.30
C SER A 234 -18.02 16.19 -5.65
N ASN A 235 -17.50 16.50 -4.47
CA ASN A 235 -16.71 15.58 -3.65
C ASN A 235 -17.56 15.21 -2.41
N HIS A 236 -18.21 14.04 -2.46
CA HIS A 236 -19.12 13.58 -1.41
C HIS A 236 -18.37 13.11 -0.16
N ILE A 237 -17.06 12.88 -0.23
CA ILE A 237 -16.24 12.63 0.97
C ILE A 237 -16.18 13.91 1.80
N LEU A 238 -15.76 15.03 1.19
CA LEU A 238 -15.55 16.29 1.90
C LEU A 238 -16.80 17.17 1.99
N GLY A 239 -17.84 16.87 1.22
CA GLY A 239 -19.06 17.69 1.12
C GLY A 239 -18.86 18.97 0.28
N THR A 240 -17.80 19.04 -0.54
CA THR A 240 -17.44 20.24 -1.31
C THR A 240 -17.93 20.18 -2.75
N LYS A 241 -18.03 21.37 -3.38
CA LYS A 241 -18.29 21.53 -4.81
C LYS A 241 -17.31 22.53 -5.41
N HIS A 242 -16.83 22.24 -6.61
CA HIS A 242 -15.80 23.00 -7.31
C HIS A 242 -16.27 23.31 -8.75
N ASP A 243 -16.44 24.59 -9.08
CA ASP A 243 -16.68 25.03 -10.45
C ASP A 243 -15.36 25.07 -11.21
N LEU A 244 -15.18 24.10 -12.11
CA LEU A 244 -13.93 23.85 -12.81
C LEU A 244 -13.68 24.84 -13.97
N LYS A 245 -14.65 25.71 -14.30
CA LYS A 245 -14.46 26.79 -15.27
C LYS A 245 -13.87 28.06 -14.68
N THR A 246 -14.06 28.28 -13.38
CA THR A 246 -13.66 29.52 -12.69
C THR A 246 -12.56 29.32 -11.67
N GLN A 247 -12.40 28.12 -11.12
CA GLN A 247 -11.33 27.79 -10.18
C GLN A 247 -10.00 27.50 -10.88
N ASP A 248 -8.89 27.81 -10.19
CA ASP A 248 -7.56 27.46 -10.67
C ASP A 248 -7.37 25.92 -10.71
N PRO A 249 -6.86 25.33 -11.81
CA PRO A 249 -6.73 23.88 -11.93
C PRO A 249 -5.83 23.23 -10.87
N LEU A 250 -4.75 23.88 -10.44
CA LEU A 250 -3.87 23.34 -9.39
C LEU A 250 -4.51 23.45 -8.01
N ARG A 251 -5.34 24.48 -7.78
CA ARG A 251 -6.16 24.60 -6.57
C ARG A 251 -7.20 23.49 -6.46
N VAL A 252 -7.86 23.11 -7.57
CA VAL A 252 -8.77 21.95 -7.60
C VAL A 252 -8.03 20.66 -7.20
N LEU A 253 -6.81 20.44 -7.71
CA LEU A 253 -5.96 19.30 -7.35
C LEU A 253 -5.56 19.35 -5.86
N LEU A 254 -5.13 20.50 -5.34
CA LEU A 254 -4.80 20.69 -3.93
C LEU A 254 -5.97 20.28 -3.00
N ASP A 255 -7.18 20.72 -3.35
CA ASP A 255 -8.39 20.56 -2.55
C ASP A 255 -9.06 19.17 -2.68
N ASN A 256 -8.65 18.32 -3.63
CA ASN A 256 -9.32 17.05 -3.89
C ASN A 256 -8.40 15.83 -4.04
N VAL A 257 -7.09 16.01 -4.26
CA VAL A 257 -6.14 14.94 -4.57
C VAL A 257 -4.99 14.95 -3.55
N PRO A 258 -4.71 13.84 -2.85
CA PRO A 258 -3.67 13.79 -1.81
C PRO A 258 -2.24 13.76 -2.38
N GLU A 259 -2.08 13.39 -3.65
CA GLU A 259 -0.79 13.38 -4.37
C GLU A 259 -0.28 14.79 -4.73
N ASP A 260 1.04 14.92 -4.75
CA ASP A 260 1.75 16.06 -5.31
C ASP A 260 1.94 15.91 -6.83
N PHE A 261 2.04 17.04 -7.53
CA PHE A 261 2.22 17.13 -8.97
C PHE A 261 3.25 18.19 -9.36
N ALA A 262 4.20 17.82 -10.22
CA ALA A 262 5.15 18.70 -10.87
C ALA A 262 4.99 18.61 -12.39
N LEU A 263 4.65 19.72 -13.05
CA LEU A 263 4.52 19.84 -14.50
C LEU A 263 5.81 20.39 -15.10
N THR A 264 6.45 19.57 -15.93
CA THR A 264 7.58 20.00 -16.75
C THR A 264 7.15 20.22 -18.20
N ILE A 265 7.51 21.36 -18.76
CA ILE A 265 7.13 21.80 -20.12
C ILE A 265 8.40 21.94 -20.96
N ARG A 266 8.28 21.58 -22.25
CA ARG A 266 9.37 21.70 -23.21
C ARG A 266 9.63 23.17 -23.55
N ASP A 267 10.85 23.63 -23.30
CA ASP A 267 11.34 24.93 -23.74
C ASP A 267 11.59 24.92 -25.27
N PRO A 268 11.10 25.92 -26.03
CA PRO A 268 11.39 26.05 -27.47
C PRO A 268 12.87 26.23 -27.78
N ALA A 269 13.63 26.95 -26.94
CA ALA A 269 14.99 27.38 -27.26
C ALA A 269 16.04 26.25 -27.16
N THR A 270 15.79 25.26 -26.30
CA THR A 270 16.71 24.12 -26.07
C THR A 270 16.09 22.76 -26.35
N GLY A 271 14.75 22.65 -26.41
CA GLY A 271 14.02 21.39 -26.46
C GLY A 271 14.06 20.56 -25.17
N ARG A 272 14.60 21.12 -24.08
CA ARG A 272 14.64 20.49 -22.74
C ARG A 272 13.35 20.73 -21.96
N TYR A 273 13.14 19.96 -20.91
CA TYR A 273 11.98 20.09 -20.03
C TYR A 273 12.34 20.86 -18.76
N PHE A 274 11.53 21.87 -18.46
CA PHE A 274 11.67 22.78 -17.33
C PHE A 274 10.43 22.71 -16.43
N PHE A 275 10.62 22.74 -15.11
CA PHE A 275 9.52 22.78 -14.15
C PHE A 275 8.82 24.15 -14.23
N ARG A 276 7.54 24.17 -14.64
CA ARG A 276 6.79 25.41 -14.92
C ARG A 276 5.52 25.57 -14.08
N ALA A 277 4.98 24.50 -13.50
CA ALA A 277 3.80 24.57 -12.64
C ALA A 277 3.69 23.36 -11.72
N GLY A 278 3.06 23.49 -10.55
CA GLY A 278 2.81 22.33 -9.70
C GLY A 278 2.15 22.63 -8.36
N VAL A 279 1.79 21.56 -7.66
CA VAL A 279 1.35 21.54 -6.27
C VAL A 279 2.14 20.47 -5.53
N ILE A 280 2.98 20.86 -4.58
CA ILE A 280 3.92 20.02 -3.88
C ILE A 280 3.86 20.35 -2.39
N CYS A 281 3.03 19.60 -1.67
CA CYS A 281 2.82 19.72 -0.24
C CYS A 281 3.58 18.66 0.57
N SER A 282 4.40 17.82 -0.07
CA SER A 282 5.12 16.73 0.59
C SER A 282 6.64 16.72 0.31
N ALA A 283 7.27 17.89 0.18
CA ALA A 283 8.73 17.97 -0.01
C ALA A 283 9.53 17.83 1.29
N MET A 284 10.68 17.13 1.23
CA MET A 284 11.66 17.00 2.31
C MET A 284 12.99 17.61 1.89
N GLY A 285 13.46 18.64 2.59
CA GLY A 285 14.74 19.32 2.34
C GLY A 285 14.74 20.28 1.13
N TRP A 286 13.58 20.58 0.53
CA TRP A 286 13.43 21.53 -0.58
C TRP A 286 11.99 22.07 -0.66
N THR A 287 11.77 23.11 -1.48
CA THR A 287 10.44 23.69 -1.75
C THR A 287 10.16 23.76 -3.25
N LEU A 288 8.89 23.82 -3.66
CA LEU A 288 8.52 24.04 -5.06
C LEU A 288 9.13 25.35 -5.58
N GLY A 289 9.06 26.42 -4.78
CA GLY A 289 9.60 27.73 -5.13
C GLY A 289 11.10 27.72 -5.44
N ALA A 290 11.89 26.93 -4.69
CA ALA A 290 13.33 26.78 -4.91
C ALA A 290 13.70 25.95 -6.16
N LYS A 291 12.72 25.29 -6.80
CA LYS A 291 12.92 24.43 -7.99
C LYS A 291 12.20 24.96 -9.24
N MET A 292 11.26 25.89 -9.08
CA MET A 292 10.48 26.47 -10.17
C MET A 292 11.37 27.16 -11.20
N GLY A 293 11.08 26.93 -12.50
CA GLY A 293 11.85 27.48 -13.61
C GLY A 293 13.19 26.78 -13.91
N LEU A 294 13.56 25.72 -13.19
CA LEU A 294 14.78 24.94 -13.47
C LEU A 294 14.54 23.82 -14.49
N ASP A 295 15.58 23.46 -15.25
CA ASP A 295 15.59 22.24 -16.08
C ASP A 295 15.82 20.98 -15.22
N LEU A 296 15.66 19.79 -15.81
CA LEU A 296 15.90 18.53 -15.12
C LEU A 296 17.29 18.44 -14.47
N GLN A 297 18.32 19.08 -15.02
CA GLN A 297 19.66 19.09 -14.43
C GLN A 297 19.74 20.02 -13.21
N GLY A 298 19.14 21.21 -13.27
CA GLY A 298 19.08 22.13 -12.14
C GLY A 298 18.24 21.60 -10.96
N ILE A 299 17.13 20.92 -11.26
CA ILE A 299 16.28 20.29 -10.23
C ILE A 299 17.07 19.26 -9.43
N HIS A 300 17.79 18.38 -10.15
CA HIS A 300 18.53 17.23 -9.59
C HIS A 300 20.01 17.53 -9.28
N GLU A 301 20.44 18.79 -9.27
CA GLU A 301 21.84 19.16 -8.98
C GLU A 301 22.38 18.56 -7.66
N PRO A 302 21.61 18.54 -6.54
CA PRO A 302 22.07 17.93 -5.28
C PRO A 302 22.10 16.39 -5.29
N VAL A 303 21.55 15.73 -6.32
CA VAL A 303 21.43 14.26 -6.36
C VAL A 303 22.77 13.65 -6.77
N PRO A 304 23.41 12.83 -5.92
CA PRO A 304 24.72 12.27 -6.23
C PRO A 304 24.67 11.42 -7.49
N ASP A 305 25.76 11.49 -8.27
CA ASP A 305 25.94 10.77 -9.54
C ASP A 305 24.95 11.13 -10.68
N TYR A 306 23.97 12.03 -10.47
CA TYR A 306 22.97 12.36 -11.49
C TYR A 306 23.60 12.93 -12.77
N LYS A 307 24.45 13.96 -12.62
CA LYS A 307 25.09 14.65 -13.75
C LYS A 307 25.97 13.72 -14.59
N GLN A 308 26.65 12.78 -13.93
CA GLN A 308 27.61 11.85 -14.54
C GLN A 308 26.89 10.67 -15.20
N ASN A 309 25.88 10.09 -14.53
CA ASN A 309 25.35 8.77 -14.89
C ASN A 309 23.89 8.80 -15.40
N MET A 310 23.13 9.88 -15.17
CA MET A 310 21.68 9.92 -15.43
C MET A 310 21.22 11.07 -16.32
N ALA A 311 21.83 12.25 -16.26
CA ALA A 311 21.32 13.45 -16.95
C ALA A 311 21.05 13.24 -18.46
N PHE A 312 21.98 12.60 -19.18
CA PHE A 312 21.82 12.31 -20.61
C PHE A 312 20.69 11.32 -20.91
N SER A 313 20.54 10.26 -20.10
CA SER A 313 19.46 9.28 -20.30
C SER A 313 18.10 9.85 -19.90
N MET A 314 18.05 10.73 -18.90
CA MET A 314 16.87 11.47 -18.46
C MET A 314 16.36 12.44 -19.51
N ASP A 315 17.20 13.34 -20.03
CA ASP A 315 16.83 14.27 -21.11
C ASP A 315 16.23 13.49 -22.29
N ARG A 316 16.92 12.43 -22.73
CA ARG A 316 16.49 11.58 -23.86
C ARG A 316 15.16 10.86 -23.57
N PHE A 317 14.94 10.42 -22.34
CA PHE A 317 13.71 9.76 -21.92
C PHE A 317 12.55 10.75 -21.89
N PHE A 318 12.74 11.93 -21.28
CA PHE A 318 11.76 13.02 -21.27
C PHE A 318 11.48 13.56 -22.68
N THR A 319 12.41 13.51 -23.63
CA THR A 319 12.06 13.83 -25.02
C THR A 319 11.13 12.78 -25.63
N LYS A 320 11.44 11.48 -25.49
CA LYS A 320 10.84 10.38 -26.28
C LYS A 320 9.69 9.59 -25.63
N MET A 321 9.43 9.75 -24.33
CA MET A 321 8.41 8.98 -23.61
C MET A 321 7.01 9.09 -24.28
N PRO A 322 6.33 7.98 -24.59
CA PRO A 322 4.99 8.03 -25.16
C PRO A 322 3.93 8.33 -24.08
N THR A 323 2.75 8.79 -24.50
CA THR A 323 1.58 8.97 -23.65
C THR A 323 1.02 7.64 -23.12
N SER A 324 1.10 6.57 -23.92
CA SER A 324 0.48 5.26 -23.66
C SER A 324 1.27 4.35 -22.72
N SER A 325 2.50 4.73 -22.34
CA SER A 325 3.33 3.96 -21.41
C SER A 325 3.82 4.82 -20.24
N PRO A 326 2.89 5.32 -19.39
CA PRO A 326 3.26 5.90 -18.11
C PRO A 326 3.96 4.88 -17.22
N ILE A 327 4.76 5.38 -16.28
CA ILE A 327 5.65 4.58 -15.43
C ILE A 327 5.43 4.91 -13.96
N GLN A 328 5.73 3.94 -13.09
CA GLN A 328 5.70 4.09 -11.63
C GLN A 328 7.03 3.62 -11.01
N ARG A 329 7.35 4.12 -9.82
CA ARG A 329 8.48 3.68 -8.98
C ARG A 329 8.31 4.18 -7.54
N GLY A 330 9.10 3.62 -6.61
CA GLY A 330 9.27 4.22 -5.28
C GLY A 330 10.57 5.02 -5.14
N SER A 331 10.52 6.10 -4.35
CA SER A 331 11.64 6.57 -3.53
C SER A 331 11.33 6.26 -2.06
N TRP A 332 12.34 6.28 -1.18
CA TRP A 332 12.11 5.99 0.24
C TRP A 332 13.13 6.66 1.17
N GLY A 333 12.73 6.85 2.42
CA GLY A 333 13.55 7.22 3.58
C GLY A 333 13.04 6.52 4.85
N ILE A 334 13.77 6.67 5.96
CA ILE A 334 13.26 6.32 7.29
C ILE A 334 13.29 7.61 8.09
N GLU A 335 12.17 7.96 8.69
CA GLU A 335 11.86 9.27 9.27
C GLU A 335 11.32 9.12 10.68
N ILE A 336 11.49 10.14 11.51
CA ILE A 336 10.84 10.24 12.82
C ILE A 336 9.42 10.77 12.59
N GLY A 337 8.41 10.03 13.03
CA GLY A 337 7.00 10.37 12.79
C GLY A 337 6.62 10.35 11.31
N GLN A 338 5.66 11.20 10.92
CA GLN A 338 5.12 11.25 9.55
C GLN A 338 5.24 12.64 8.90
N PRO A 339 6.46 13.22 8.80
CA PRO A 339 6.64 14.58 8.27
C PRO A 339 6.26 14.62 6.79
N LEU A 340 5.16 15.30 6.47
CA LEU A 340 4.73 15.49 5.08
C LEU A 340 5.64 16.52 4.39
N TYR A 341 5.65 17.75 4.91
CA TYR A 341 6.43 18.89 4.41
C TYR A 341 7.47 19.31 5.44
N LEU A 342 8.75 19.24 5.09
CA LEU A 342 9.85 19.66 5.96
C LEU A 342 11.00 20.25 5.12
N PRO A 343 10.94 21.55 4.76
CA PRO A 343 11.99 22.19 3.98
C PRO A 343 13.28 22.35 4.80
N ALA A 344 14.42 22.55 4.12
CA ALA A 344 15.74 22.50 4.74
C ALA A 344 16.04 23.65 5.73
N ASP A 345 15.22 24.71 5.71
CA ASP A 345 15.25 25.87 6.61
C ASP A 345 14.25 25.74 7.79
N HIS A 346 13.46 24.67 7.83
CA HIS A 346 12.56 24.41 8.96
C HIS A 346 13.36 23.99 10.21
N PRO A 347 13.05 24.49 11.42
CA PRO A 347 13.79 24.15 12.63
C PRO A 347 13.90 22.63 12.87
N ASP A 348 12.82 21.88 12.69
CA ASP A 348 12.81 20.43 12.90
C ASP A 348 13.64 19.64 11.87
N PHE A 349 14.10 20.26 10.77
CA PHE A 349 15.05 19.62 9.85
C PHE A 349 16.42 19.40 10.51
N ASP A 350 16.77 20.18 11.52
CA ASP A 350 18.03 20.03 12.26
C ASP A 350 18.08 18.77 13.14
N HIS A 351 16.95 18.13 13.43
CA HIS A 351 16.92 16.80 14.07
C HIS A 351 17.67 15.74 13.25
N ARG A 352 17.89 15.97 11.94
CA ARG A 352 18.71 15.09 11.08
C ARG A 352 20.21 15.19 11.35
N LYS A 353 20.67 16.16 12.16
CA LYS A 353 22.09 16.41 12.47
C LYS A 353 22.57 15.70 13.74
N SER A 354 21.69 15.08 14.52
CA SER A 354 22.00 14.32 15.73
C SER A 354 21.25 12.99 15.78
N GLN A 355 21.61 12.13 16.72
CA GLN A 355 20.86 10.91 17.05
C GLN A 355 20.26 11.11 18.44
N ASN A 356 18.94 11.21 18.53
CA ASN A 356 18.24 11.38 19.81
C ASN A 356 18.23 10.02 20.56
N PRO A 357 18.80 9.92 21.78
CA PRO A 357 18.85 8.67 22.53
C PRO A 357 17.49 8.18 23.03
N ASP A 358 16.48 9.06 23.11
CA ASP A 358 15.15 8.72 23.62
C ASP A 358 14.21 8.11 22.56
N LEU A 359 14.67 7.99 21.30
CA LEU A 359 13.88 7.42 20.21
C LEU A 359 13.68 5.90 20.35
N THR A 360 12.48 5.46 20.04
CA THR A 360 12.06 4.05 20.03
C THR A 360 11.72 3.58 18.61
N PRO A 361 11.69 2.26 18.33
CA PRO A 361 11.25 1.75 17.02
C PRO A 361 9.83 2.19 16.62
N GLU A 362 8.97 2.47 17.60
CA GLU A 362 7.60 2.96 17.45
C GLU A 362 7.54 4.40 16.90
N ASP A 363 8.58 5.21 17.14
CA ASP A 363 8.68 6.58 16.60
C ASP A 363 9.10 6.62 15.12
N LEU A 364 9.59 5.50 14.58
CA LEU A 364 10.20 5.44 13.25
C LEU A 364 9.22 4.94 12.19
N PHE A 365 9.20 5.64 11.06
CA PHE A 365 8.37 5.29 9.91
C PHE A 365 9.23 5.16 8.65
N LEU A 366 9.00 4.09 7.89
CA LEU A 366 9.32 4.08 6.47
C LEU A 366 8.45 5.12 5.78
N ARG A 367 9.08 6.14 5.20
CA ARG A 367 8.46 7.03 4.23
C ARG A 367 8.73 6.50 2.82
N VAL A 368 7.69 6.28 2.03
CA VAL A 368 7.77 6.00 0.59
C VAL A 368 7.16 7.15 -0.17
N ASP A 369 7.94 7.78 -1.06
CA ASP A 369 7.36 8.62 -2.10
C ASP A 369 7.01 7.69 -3.27
N TRP A 370 5.74 7.32 -3.40
CA TRP A 370 5.27 6.51 -4.52
C TRP A 370 5.05 7.43 -5.72
N GLN A 371 5.89 7.30 -6.74
CA GLN A 371 6.06 8.25 -7.83
C GLN A 371 5.52 7.67 -9.13
N THR A 372 4.77 8.46 -9.90
CA THR A 372 4.48 8.17 -11.31
C THR A 372 5.00 9.28 -12.20
N LEU A 373 5.29 8.91 -13.45
CA LEU A 373 5.62 9.86 -14.51
C LEU A 373 4.71 9.55 -15.71
N ARG A 374 4.10 10.59 -16.29
CA ARG A 374 3.27 10.46 -17.50
C ARG A 374 3.37 11.67 -18.42
N ARG A 375 3.17 11.45 -19.72
CA ARG A 375 3.00 12.53 -20.70
C ARG A 375 1.52 12.89 -20.83
N LEU A 376 1.25 14.19 -20.85
CA LEU A 376 -0.04 14.76 -21.17
C LEU A 376 -0.23 14.80 -22.70
N PRO A 377 -1.31 14.22 -23.26
CA PRO A 377 -1.46 14.06 -24.71
C PRO A 377 -1.67 15.37 -25.50
N LEU A 378 -2.34 16.37 -24.93
CA LEU A 378 -2.67 17.64 -25.59
C LEU A 378 -1.60 18.70 -25.39
N SER A 379 -1.09 18.94 -24.18
CA SER A 379 0.00 19.91 -23.95
C SER A 379 1.37 19.36 -24.37
N GLY A 380 1.56 18.03 -24.34
CA GLY A 380 2.87 17.40 -24.49
C GLY A 380 3.77 17.54 -23.26
N ALA A 381 3.29 18.16 -22.18
CA ALA A 381 4.01 18.30 -20.91
C ALA A 381 4.19 16.93 -20.22
N ILE A 382 5.15 16.85 -19.30
CA ILE A 382 5.38 15.67 -18.47
C ILE A 382 5.04 15.99 -17.02
N VAL A 383 4.11 15.21 -16.48
CA VAL A 383 3.72 15.22 -15.07
C VAL A 383 4.59 14.21 -14.33
N PHE A 384 5.26 14.67 -13.29
CA PHE A 384 5.76 13.83 -12.20
C PHE A 384 4.80 13.98 -11.03
N ASN A 385 4.07 12.92 -10.67
CA ASN A 385 3.22 12.92 -9.46
C ASN A 385 3.80 12.01 -8.40
N PHE A 386 3.55 12.31 -7.13
CA PHE A 386 3.94 11.40 -6.05
C PHE A 386 3.06 11.49 -4.80
N LYS A 387 2.92 10.37 -4.12
CA LYS A 387 2.26 10.27 -2.80
C LYS A 387 3.30 9.96 -1.73
N ALA A 388 3.35 10.77 -0.67
CA ALA A 388 4.09 10.41 0.54
C ALA A 388 3.26 9.44 1.38
N LEU A 389 3.76 8.22 1.54
CA LEU A 389 3.14 7.13 2.29
C LEU A 389 4.02 6.79 3.50
N PHE A 390 3.41 6.51 4.64
CA PHE A 390 4.11 6.21 5.89
C PHE A 390 3.72 4.82 6.40
N THR A 391 4.70 4.02 6.79
CA THR A 391 4.50 2.72 7.43
C THR A 391 5.35 2.67 8.70
N PRO A 392 4.81 2.33 9.89
CA PRO A 392 5.61 2.11 11.09
C PRO A 392 6.72 1.07 10.86
N LEU A 393 7.94 1.34 11.33
CA LEU A 393 9.08 0.43 11.23
C LEU A 393 8.81 -0.90 11.94
N THR A 394 8.07 -0.85 13.06
CA THR A 394 7.58 -2.02 13.81
C THR A 394 6.78 -2.99 12.95
N GLY A 395 6.10 -2.49 11.92
CA GLY A 395 5.36 -3.27 10.94
C GLY A 395 6.23 -4.17 10.06
N PHE A 396 7.57 -4.05 10.07
CA PHE A 396 8.44 -4.94 9.30
C PHE A 396 8.67 -6.31 9.96
N LYS A 397 8.32 -6.45 11.26
CA LYS A 397 8.53 -7.70 12.02
C LYS A 397 7.90 -8.92 11.33
N ASP A 398 6.72 -8.75 10.75
CA ASP A 398 5.94 -9.77 10.02
C ASP A 398 5.97 -9.59 8.49
N GLU A 399 6.96 -8.88 7.93
CA GLU A 399 7.12 -8.68 6.48
C GLU A 399 8.35 -9.44 5.96
N PRO A 400 8.17 -10.67 5.43
CA PRO A 400 9.26 -11.55 5.03
C PRO A 400 10.36 -10.85 4.22
N TYR A 401 11.61 -11.09 4.62
CA TYR A 401 12.84 -10.63 3.96
C TYR A 401 13.09 -9.11 4.00
N ILE A 402 12.11 -8.28 4.40
CA ILE A 402 12.26 -6.82 4.43
C ILE A 402 13.31 -6.34 5.43
N PRO A 403 13.34 -6.78 6.71
CA PRO A 403 14.37 -6.32 7.65
C PRO A 403 15.80 -6.55 7.16
N SER A 404 16.06 -7.76 6.65
CA SER A 404 17.35 -8.18 6.09
C SER A 404 17.77 -7.33 4.88
N LEU A 405 16.84 -7.08 3.95
CA LEU A 405 17.10 -6.25 2.77
C LEU A 405 17.34 -4.78 3.12
N VAL A 406 16.64 -4.24 4.13
CA VAL A 406 16.85 -2.86 4.60
C VAL A 406 18.20 -2.74 5.31
N LEU A 407 18.56 -3.66 6.21
CA LEU A 407 19.88 -3.72 6.84
C LEU A 407 21.01 -3.73 5.80
N LYS A 408 20.88 -4.56 4.76
CA LYS A 408 21.86 -4.62 3.67
C LYS A 408 22.07 -3.25 3.03
N VAL A 409 20.99 -2.53 2.72
CA VAL A 409 21.09 -1.19 2.12
C VAL A 409 21.65 -0.16 3.09
N LEU A 410 21.26 -0.19 4.37
CA LEU A 410 21.76 0.74 5.39
C LEU A 410 23.23 0.49 5.79
N ASN A 411 23.76 -0.71 5.59
CA ASN A 411 25.14 -1.06 5.95
C ASN A 411 26.11 -1.00 4.77
N GLU A 412 25.68 -1.35 3.55
CA GLU A 412 26.55 -1.46 2.37
C GLU A 412 26.15 -0.53 1.22
N GLY A 413 25.07 0.24 1.36
CA GLY A 413 24.65 1.23 0.38
C GLY A 413 25.75 2.27 0.11
N LYS A 414 25.87 2.70 -1.16
CA LYS A 414 26.91 3.63 -1.59
C LYS A 414 26.88 4.91 -0.74
N GLU A 415 28.00 5.24 -0.09
CA GLU A 415 28.08 6.23 0.99
C GLU A 415 27.48 7.60 0.63
N ASN A 416 27.75 8.12 -0.57
CA ASN A 416 27.21 9.41 -1.03
C ASN A 416 25.67 9.38 -1.20
N ILE A 417 25.10 8.26 -1.64
CA ILE A 417 23.65 8.05 -1.75
C ILE A 417 23.02 7.92 -0.37
N MET A 418 23.67 7.22 0.58
CA MET A 418 23.15 7.10 1.95
C MET A 418 23.20 8.43 2.70
N LYS A 419 24.29 9.20 2.55
CA LYS A 419 24.37 10.59 3.04
C LYS A 419 23.29 11.49 2.45
N TYR A 420 23.03 11.41 1.15
CA TYR A 420 21.93 12.14 0.50
C TYR A 420 20.54 11.71 0.99
N LYS A 421 20.32 10.42 1.24
CA LYS A 421 19.07 9.90 1.84
C LYS A 421 18.86 10.37 3.29
N GLY A 422 19.92 10.75 4.00
CA GLY A 422 19.84 11.34 5.33
C GLY A 422 19.35 10.39 6.42
N THR A 423 19.51 9.07 6.28
CA THR A 423 19.00 8.07 7.24
C THR A 423 19.77 8.02 8.56
N TRP A 424 20.99 8.57 8.62
CA TRP A 424 21.89 8.44 9.77
C TRP A 424 21.25 8.77 11.13
N HIS A 425 20.43 9.82 11.20
CA HIS A 425 19.77 10.30 12.42
C HIS A 425 18.83 9.29 13.11
N VAL A 426 18.40 8.23 12.41
CA VAL A 426 17.55 7.15 12.95
C VAL A 426 18.25 5.79 12.98
N GLU A 427 19.46 5.66 12.45
CA GLU A 427 20.12 4.35 12.26
C GLU A 427 20.52 3.66 13.57
N HIS A 428 20.75 4.40 14.65
CA HIS A 428 21.06 3.85 15.99
C HIS A 428 19.89 3.07 16.61
N VAL A 429 18.65 3.37 16.21
CA VAL A 429 17.44 2.66 16.63
C VAL A 429 16.98 1.68 15.54
N ALA A 430 17.01 2.12 14.28
CA ALA A 430 16.52 1.32 13.16
C ALA A 430 17.34 0.04 12.95
N LYS A 431 18.68 0.09 13.00
CA LYS A 431 19.51 -1.09 12.75
C LYS A 431 19.30 -2.19 13.80
N PRO A 432 19.38 -1.94 15.13
CA PRO A 432 19.08 -2.96 16.14
C PRO A 432 17.66 -3.53 16.05
N ALA A 433 16.66 -2.70 15.75
CA ALA A 433 15.28 -3.17 15.57
C ALA A 433 15.15 -4.13 14.38
N LEU A 434 15.76 -3.78 13.23
CA LEU A 434 15.75 -4.62 12.03
C LEU A 434 16.52 -5.93 12.24
N GLU A 435 17.63 -5.93 13.01
CA GLU A 435 18.38 -7.15 13.37
C GLU A 435 17.52 -8.09 14.25
N ALA A 436 16.80 -7.53 15.22
CA ALA A 436 15.85 -8.29 16.03
C ALA A 436 14.69 -8.86 15.20
N TYR A 437 14.19 -8.11 14.21
CA TYR A 437 13.14 -8.58 13.30
C TYR A 437 13.65 -9.63 12.31
N GLU A 438 14.87 -9.50 11.79
CA GLU A 438 15.50 -10.51 10.94
C GLU A 438 15.61 -11.85 11.69
N LYS A 439 16.14 -11.82 12.92
CA LYS A 439 16.22 -12.99 13.80
C LYS A 439 14.84 -13.61 14.05
N TYR A 440 13.85 -12.79 14.42
CA TYR A 440 12.47 -13.23 14.64
C TYR A 440 11.88 -13.92 13.40
N GLN A 441 12.13 -13.39 12.19
CA GLN A 441 11.64 -13.98 10.94
C GLN A 441 12.28 -15.34 10.64
N VAL A 442 13.56 -15.53 10.95
CA VAL A 442 14.22 -16.84 10.80
C VAL A 442 13.67 -17.85 11.82
N GLU A 443 13.56 -17.45 13.09
CA GLU A 443 13.07 -18.32 14.18
C GLU A 443 11.60 -18.76 13.98
N ASN A 444 10.77 -17.91 13.37
CA ASN A 444 9.35 -18.19 13.10
C ASN A 444 9.08 -18.69 11.67
N GLY A 445 10.12 -18.98 10.88
CA GLY A 445 9.98 -19.55 9.53
C GLY A 445 9.41 -18.61 8.46
N LEU A 446 9.36 -17.31 8.73
CA LEU A 446 8.98 -16.27 7.76
C LEU A 446 10.10 -16.02 6.72
N MET A 447 11.37 -16.17 7.15
CA MET A 447 12.55 -16.07 6.30
C MET A 447 13.40 -17.34 6.37
N LYS A 448 13.98 -17.76 5.24
CA LYS A 448 14.94 -18.87 5.20
C LYS A 448 16.25 -18.47 5.90
N SER A 449 16.73 -19.33 6.81
CA SER A 449 18.08 -19.18 7.39
C SER A 449 19.15 -19.20 6.29
N GLY A 450 20.16 -18.33 6.41
CA GLY A 450 21.21 -18.19 5.41
C GLY A 450 20.78 -17.55 4.07
N TRP A 451 19.62 -16.90 4.01
CA TRP A 451 19.23 -16.11 2.83
C TRP A 451 20.22 -14.98 2.57
N SER A 452 20.58 -14.78 1.29
CA SER A 452 21.46 -13.70 0.86
C SER A 452 20.62 -12.51 0.40
N PRO A 453 20.76 -11.31 1.00
CA PRO A 453 19.97 -10.15 0.63
C PRO A 453 20.08 -9.79 -0.86
N GLN A 454 18.93 -9.82 -1.52
CA GLN A 454 18.77 -9.45 -2.93
C GLN A 454 17.43 -8.74 -3.15
N THR A 455 17.26 -8.09 -4.29
CA THR A 455 15.95 -7.56 -4.70
C THR A 455 14.93 -8.71 -4.75
N LEU A 456 13.77 -8.53 -4.13
CA LEU A 456 12.70 -9.55 -4.06
C LEU A 456 12.01 -9.71 -5.43
N ASP A 457 11.57 -10.93 -5.74
CA ASP A 457 10.87 -11.23 -7.00
C ASP A 457 9.53 -10.48 -7.12
N GLU A 458 8.87 -10.23 -5.98
CA GLU A 458 7.61 -9.48 -5.87
C GLU A 458 7.81 -7.94 -5.80
N ALA A 459 9.04 -7.43 -5.95
CA ALA A 459 9.33 -6.00 -5.83
C ALA A 459 8.40 -5.14 -6.71
N PRO A 460 7.69 -4.13 -6.14
CA PRO A 460 8.03 -3.40 -4.93
C PRO A 460 7.42 -3.98 -3.64
N PHE A 461 6.89 -5.20 -3.64
CA PHE A 461 6.23 -5.80 -2.48
C PHE A 461 7.06 -6.93 -1.84
N PHE A 462 6.58 -7.44 -0.72
CA PHE A 462 7.14 -8.60 0.00
C PHE A 462 6.23 -9.82 -0.14
N PRO A 463 6.77 -11.05 -0.01
CA PRO A 463 5.98 -12.28 -0.10
C PRO A 463 4.75 -12.31 0.81
N GLY A 464 3.58 -12.44 0.21
CA GLY A 464 2.29 -12.51 0.91
C GLY A 464 1.67 -11.15 1.27
N TRP A 465 2.17 -10.04 0.71
CA TRP A 465 1.66 -8.69 0.98
C TRP A 465 0.15 -8.53 0.77
N GLU A 466 -0.43 -9.17 -0.26
CA GLU A 466 -1.87 -9.11 -0.56
C GLU A 466 -2.70 -9.57 0.64
N ARG A 467 -2.26 -10.64 1.33
CA ARG A 467 -2.93 -11.16 2.52
C ARG A 467 -2.86 -10.16 3.67
N LYS A 468 -1.68 -9.58 3.94
CA LYS A 468 -1.52 -8.57 5.01
C LYS A 468 -2.39 -7.35 4.73
N HIS A 469 -2.41 -6.89 3.48
CA HIS A 469 -3.21 -5.76 3.02
C HIS A 469 -4.72 -6.03 3.12
N VAL A 470 -5.22 -7.16 2.61
CA VAL A 470 -6.66 -7.55 2.72
C VAL A 470 -7.09 -7.76 4.17
N LEU A 471 -6.19 -8.24 5.05
CA LEU A 471 -6.48 -8.32 6.49
C LEU A 471 -6.55 -6.93 7.14
N ALA A 472 -5.73 -5.97 6.73
CA ALA A 472 -5.78 -4.58 7.19
C ALA A 472 -7.01 -3.80 6.70
N LEU A 473 -7.56 -4.15 5.52
CA LEU A 473 -8.80 -3.57 4.97
C LEU A 473 -10.08 -4.07 5.67
N ARG A 474 -9.99 -5.13 6.48
CA ARG A 474 -11.09 -5.52 7.37
C ARG A 474 -11.04 -4.56 8.56
N PRO A 475 -12.19 -4.02 9.03
CA PRO A 475 -12.21 -3.40 10.35
C PRO A 475 -11.75 -4.50 11.31
N THR A 476 -10.61 -4.31 11.98
CA THR A 476 -10.14 -5.35 12.88
C THR A 476 -11.20 -5.47 13.98
N ALA A 477 -11.87 -6.62 14.03
CA ALA A 477 -12.82 -6.90 15.11
C ALA A 477 -12.13 -6.67 16.47
N ASN A 478 -10.81 -6.86 16.51
CA ASN A 478 -9.92 -6.47 17.58
C ASN A 478 -10.01 -4.99 18.02
N MET A 479 -9.83 -3.99 17.14
CA MET A 479 -9.85 -2.58 17.58
C MET A 479 -11.22 -2.16 18.14
N ALA A 480 -12.31 -2.60 17.50
CA ALA A 480 -13.66 -2.34 18.00
C ALA A 480 -13.92 -3.07 19.33
N LEU A 481 -13.48 -4.33 19.45
CA LEU A 481 -13.56 -5.11 20.68
C LEU A 481 -12.77 -4.45 21.81
N GLN A 482 -11.49 -4.16 21.62
CA GLN A 482 -10.62 -3.54 22.62
C GLN A 482 -11.20 -2.20 23.10
N ALA A 483 -11.57 -1.30 22.18
CA ALA A 483 -12.22 -0.03 22.53
C ALA A 483 -13.55 -0.22 23.29
N SER A 484 -14.34 -1.25 22.97
CA SER A 484 -15.57 -1.57 23.72
C SER A 484 -15.29 -2.09 25.13
N LEU A 485 -14.28 -2.95 25.30
CA LEU A 485 -13.90 -3.53 26.59
C LEU A 485 -13.28 -2.48 27.52
N GLU A 486 -12.46 -1.58 26.98
CA GLU A 486 -11.88 -0.45 27.72
C GLU A 486 -12.98 0.53 28.16
N LYS A 487 -13.85 0.96 27.23
CA LYS A 487 -14.99 1.84 27.53
C LYS A 487 -15.89 1.26 28.61
N ALA A 488 -16.09 -0.06 28.59
CA ALA A 488 -16.91 -0.79 29.55
C ALA A 488 -16.20 -1.16 30.86
N LYS A 489 -14.91 -0.81 31.03
CA LYS A 489 -14.07 -1.21 32.18
C LYS A 489 -14.08 -2.72 32.43
N LEU A 490 -14.08 -3.48 31.33
CA LEU A 490 -13.94 -4.94 31.33
C LEU A 490 -12.47 -5.33 31.25
N VAL A 491 -11.71 -4.70 30.35
CA VAL A 491 -10.26 -4.90 30.19
C VAL A 491 -9.60 -3.54 29.90
N PRO A 492 -8.66 -3.05 30.74
CA PRO A 492 -8.38 -3.55 32.09
C PRO A 492 -9.62 -3.41 32.99
N GLY A 493 -9.79 -4.32 33.95
CA GLY A 493 -10.96 -4.34 34.84
C GLY A 493 -11.51 -5.73 35.13
N SER A 494 -12.83 -5.84 35.29
CA SER A 494 -13.49 -7.02 35.86
C SER A 494 -13.38 -8.31 35.04
N ALA A 495 -12.92 -8.25 33.78
CA ALA A 495 -12.77 -9.41 32.90
C ALA A 495 -11.31 -9.79 32.61
N GLU A 496 -10.33 -9.06 33.15
CA GLU A 496 -8.89 -9.21 32.82
C GLU A 496 -8.31 -10.59 33.18
N THR A 497 -8.94 -11.34 34.10
CA THR A 497 -8.58 -12.73 34.43
C THR A 497 -9.08 -13.78 33.42
N LEU A 498 -9.98 -13.39 32.50
CA LEU A 498 -10.52 -14.25 31.44
C LEU A 498 -10.14 -13.77 30.04
N ILE A 499 -9.91 -12.47 29.87
CA ILE A 499 -9.56 -11.82 28.60
C ILE A 499 -8.21 -11.12 28.81
N PRO A 500 -7.09 -11.66 28.26
CA PRO A 500 -5.79 -11.00 28.32
C PRO A 500 -5.82 -9.58 27.74
N LYS A 501 -5.06 -8.67 28.33
CA LYS A 501 -5.01 -7.26 27.90
C LYS A 501 -4.57 -7.07 26.44
N ASP A 502 -3.70 -7.94 25.96
CA ASP A 502 -3.17 -7.98 24.60
C ASP A 502 -3.92 -8.95 23.68
N PHE A 503 -5.08 -9.48 24.11
CA PHE A 503 -5.85 -10.47 23.36
C PHE A 503 -6.16 -10.00 21.93
N GLN A 504 -5.94 -10.91 20.98
CA GLN A 504 -6.24 -10.77 19.55
C GLN A 504 -7.18 -11.92 19.14
N PRO A 505 -8.44 -11.65 18.75
CA PRO A 505 -9.37 -12.70 18.35
C PRO A 505 -8.95 -13.35 17.02
N THR A 506 -8.84 -14.68 17.01
CA THR A 506 -8.52 -15.47 15.81
C THR A 506 -9.76 -15.82 14.98
N THR A 507 -10.97 -15.65 15.54
CA THR A 507 -12.25 -15.71 14.83
C THR A 507 -13.26 -14.69 15.39
N THR A 508 -14.31 -14.40 14.63
CA THR A 508 -15.39 -13.49 15.05
C THR A 508 -16.57 -14.29 15.60
N LEU A 509 -16.89 -14.07 16.87
CA LEU A 509 -18.05 -14.67 17.54
C LEU A 509 -19.30 -13.81 17.34
N LYS A 510 -20.32 -14.37 16.68
CA LYS A 510 -21.66 -13.78 16.55
C LYS A 510 -22.66 -14.59 17.36
N VAL A 511 -23.54 -13.89 18.07
CA VAL A 511 -24.62 -14.49 18.86
C VAL A 511 -25.87 -13.66 18.61
N ASP A 512 -26.98 -14.29 18.21
CA ASP A 512 -28.23 -13.62 17.86
C ASP A 512 -29.43 -14.28 18.53
N PHE A 513 -30.21 -13.50 19.26
CA PHE A 513 -31.39 -13.89 20.02
C PHE A 513 -32.68 -13.67 19.21
N GLY A 514 -32.85 -14.42 18.11
CA GLY A 514 -34.08 -14.40 17.31
C GLY A 514 -34.31 -13.09 16.56
N GLY A 515 -33.26 -12.57 15.91
CA GLY A 515 -33.23 -11.26 15.23
C GLY A 515 -32.69 -10.12 16.11
N LYS A 516 -32.02 -10.45 17.21
CA LYS A 516 -31.41 -9.52 18.18
C LYS A 516 -29.96 -9.91 18.43
N ALA A 517 -29.05 -9.36 17.63
CA ALA A 517 -27.62 -9.62 17.74
C ALA A 517 -27.03 -9.02 19.03
N ALA A 518 -26.10 -9.75 19.66
CA ALA A 518 -25.18 -9.18 20.64
C ALA A 518 -24.04 -8.44 19.90
N GLU A 519 -23.88 -7.15 20.19
CA GLU A 519 -22.94 -6.25 19.51
C GLU A 519 -22.17 -5.41 20.51
N LEU A 520 -21.04 -5.93 21.00
CA LEU A 520 -19.97 -5.20 21.72
C LEU A 520 -20.46 -4.09 22.68
N GLY A 521 -21.41 -4.44 23.55
CA GLY A 521 -21.96 -3.55 24.58
C GLY A 521 -23.32 -2.92 24.27
N ASN A 522 -24.02 -3.35 23.22
CA ASN A 522 -25.42 -2.99 23.01
C ASN A 522 -26.32 -3.46 24.17
N LEU A 523 -27.43 -2.76 24.40
CA LEU A 523 -28.41 -3.12 25.44
C LEU A 523 -29.43 -4.11 24.87
N LEU A 524 -29.55 -5.29 25.49
CA LEU A 524 -30.59 -6.27 25.24
C LEU A 524 -31.48 -6.43 26.48
N ARG A 525 -32.80 -6.40 26.29
CA ARG A 525 -33.76 -6.54 27.40
C ARG A 525 -34.05 -8.00 27.73
N VAL A 526 -34.48 -8.28 28.97
CA VAL A 526 -34.89 -9.63 29.40
C VAL A 526 -35.94 -10.25 28.48
N SER A 527 -36.83 -9.46 27.86
CA SER A 527 -37.79 -9.90 26.84
C SER A 527 -37.17 -10.33 25.51
N GLU A 528 -36.05 -9.73 25.12
CA GLU A 528 -35.39 -9.97 23.84
C GLU A 528 -34.49 -11.22 23.90
N VAL A 529 -33.93 -11.54 25.07
CA VAL A 529 -33.05 -12.71 25.29
C VAL A 529 -33.77 -13.93 25.88
N LYS A 530 -35.11 -14.01 25.75
CA LYS A 530 -35.91 -15.16 26.22
C LYS A 530 -35.73 -16.42 25.38
N THR A 531 -35.47 -16.25 24.10
CA THR A 531 -35.23 -17.35 23.15
C THR A 531 -33.77 -17.81 23.22
N ALA A 532 -33.52 -19.08 22.91
CA ALA A 532 -32.15 -19.55 22.73
C ALA A 532 -31.50 -18.83 21.54
N PRO A 533 -30.24 -18.38 21.65
CA PRO A 533 -29.60 -17.72 20.54
C PRO A 533 -29.10 -18.71 19.49
N SER A 534 -28.94 -18.22 18.26
CA SER A 534 -27.99 -18.80 17.32
C SER A 534 -26.57 -18.35 17.67
N VAL A 535 -25.59 -19.23 17.50
CA VAL A 535 -24.16 -18.96 17.72
C VAL A 535 -23.42 -19.29 16.44
N SER A 536 -22.65 -18.35 15.90
CA SER A 536 -21.91 -18.52 14.66
C SER A 536 -20.50 -17.94 14.73
N PHE A 537 -19.54 -18.70 14.18
CA PHE A 537 -18.15 -18.31 14.02
C PHE A 537 -17.51 -19.07 12.86
N ALA A 538 -16.47 -18.50 12.27
CA ALA A 538 -15.69 -19.13 11.20
C ALA A 538 -14.56 -19.99 11.80
N ALA A 539 -14.10 -21.00 11.05
CA ALA A 539 -12.93 -21.77 11.43
C ALA A 539 -11.68 -20.87 11.52
N GLU A 540 -10.84 -21.11 12.53
CA GLU A 540 -9.58 -20.37 12.68
C GLU A 540 -8.67 -20.57 11.47
N VAL A 541 -8.21 -19.46 10.88
CA VAL A 541 -7.30 -19.49 9.73
C VAL A 541 -5.88 -19.74 10.24
N LYS A 542 -5.44 -21.00 10.25
CA LYS A 542 -4.02 -21.34 10.47
C LYS A 542 -3.15 -20.59 9.45
N PRO A 543 -1.96 -20.08 9.83
CA PRO A 543 -0.97 -19.64 8.86
C PRO A 543 -0.57 -20.85 7.98
N ALA A 544 -1.04 -20.88 6.74
CA ALA A 544 -0.59 -21.88 5.79
C ALA A 544 0.90 -21.63 5.48
N LEU A 545 1.73 -22.66 5.64
CA LEU A 545 3.07 -22.69 5.04
C LEU A 545 2.88 -22.56 3.52
N ILE A 546 3.53 -21.58 2.89
CA ILE A 546 3.49 -21.42 1.44
C ILE A 546 4.44 -22.44 0.80
N THR A 547 3.94 -23.65 0.55
CA THR A 547 4.57 -24.61 -0.35
C THR A 547 3.90 -24.58 -1.72
N SER A 548 4.56 -23.90 -2.66
CA SER A 548 4.38 -23.90 -4.13
C SER A 548 4.04 -22.53 -4.72
N LEU A 549 5.01 -21.95 -5.45
CA LEU A 549 4.75 -20.88 -6.42
C LEU A 549 4.28 -21.53 -7.73
N THR A 550 3.11 -21.12 -8.27
CA THR A 550 2.73 -21.03 -9.72
C THR A 550 1.22 -21.09 -9.98
N ALA A 551 0.40 -21.56 -9.04
CA ALA A 551 -1.03 -21.81 -9.30
C ALA A 551 -1.92 -20.57 -9.09
N ARG A 552 -2.39 -19.95 -10.19
CA ARG A 552 -3.63 -19.17 -10.18
C ARG A 552 -4.81 -20.14 -10.00
N VAL A 553 -5.24 -20.36 -8.77
CA VAL A 553 -6.40 -21.19 -8.41
C VAL A 553 -7.21 -20.46 -7.33
N ASP A 554 -8.52 -20.67 -7.36
CA ASP A 554 -9.54 -20.00 -6.55
C ASP A 554 -9.16 -19.86 -5.06
N ILE A 555 -9.13 -18.61 -4.57
CA ILE A 555 -8.67 -18.23 -3.22
C ILE A 555 -9.76 -18.50 -2.15
N PHE A 556 -10.52 -19.59 -2.33
CA PHE A 556 -11.56 -20.08 -1.43
C PHE A 556 -11.52 -21.61 -1.31
N GLN A 557 -10.35 -22.17 -0.99
CA GLN A 557 -10.30 -23.45 -0.27
C GLN A 557 -9.88 -23.21 1.17
N PRO A 558 -10.77 -23.46 2.15
CA PRO A 558 -10.37 -23.44 3.55
C PRO A 558 -9.50 -24.66 3.83
N ASN A 559 -8.20 -24.45 4.01
CA ASN A 559 -7.34 -25.39 4.75
C ASN A 559 -7.72 -25.35 6.24
N ALA A 560 -8.94 -25.77 6.52
CA ALA A 560 -9.42 -26.03 7.87
C ALA A 560 -8.62 -27.23 8.42
N SER A 561 -8.23 -27.13 9.69
CA SER A 561 -8.01 -28.33 10.50
C SER A 561 -9.42 -28.88 10.77
N PRO A 562 -9.89 -29.99 10.16
CA PRO A 562 -11.33 -30.31 10.12
C PRO A 562 -11.90 -30.87 11.43
N SER A 563 -11.23 -30.65 12.55
CA SER A 563 -11.39 -31.40 13.80
C SER A 563 -11.15 -30.57 15.06
N ALA A 564 -11.22 -29.24 14.97
CA ALA A 564 -11.12 -28.37 16.14
C ALA A 564 -12.52 -28.14 16.72
N SER A 565 -12.75 -28.57 17.95
CA SER A 565 -13.95 -28.26 18.72
C SER A 565 -13.74 -27.03 19.61
N TYR A 566 -14.86 -26.39 19.97
CA TYR A 566 -14.87 -25.11 20.67
C TYR A 566 -15.90 -25.10 21.79
N LEU A 567 -15.59 -24.37 22.86
CA LEU A 567 -16.43 -24.17 24.03
C LEU A 567 -16.90 -22.72 24.09
N LEU A 568 -18.21 -22.48 24.14
CA LEU A 568 -18.76 -21.17 24.47
C LEU A 568 -19.08 -21.09 25.97
N LEU A 569 -18.53 -20.07 26.62
CA LEU A 569 -18.77 -19.72 28.02
C LEU A 569 -19.55 -18.39 28.06
N LEU A 570 -20.73 -18.38 28.70
CA LEU A 570 -21.45 -17.15 29.05
C LEU A 570 -21.37 -16.91 30.55
N VAL A 571 -20.79 -15.77 30.94
CA VAL A 571 -20.65 -15.36 32.34
C VAL A 571 -21.03 -13.90 32.57
N ASP A 572 -21.47 -13.61 33.78
CA ASP A 572 -21.80 -12.28 34.28
C ASP A 572 -20.74 -11.84 35.34
N PRO A 573 -19.79 -10.95 34.99
CA PRO A 573 -18.85 -10.29 35.92
C PRO A 573 -19.49 -9.33 36.93
N ASP A 574 -20.78 -9.02 36.84
CA ASP A 574 -21.46 -8.02 37.66
C ASP A 574 -22.36 -8.62 38.74
N ALA A 575 -22.50 -9.95 38.83
CA ALA A 575 -23.42 -10.56 39.79
C ALA A 575 -22.99 -10.37 41.27
N PRO A 576 -23.91 -10.05 42.20
CA PRO A 576 -25.34 -9.80 42.02
C PRO A 576 -25.72 -8.40 41.53
N THR A 577 -24.83 -7.41 41.60
CA THR A 577 -25.02 -6.04 41.08
C THR A 577 -23.66 -5.43 40.69
N PRO A 578 -23.55 -4.62 39.62
CA PRO A 578 -22.27 -4.04 39.17
C PRO A 578 -21.45 -3.31 40.25
N ASP A 579 -22.11 -2.70 41.24
CA ASP A 579 -21.48 -1.98 42.35
C ASP A 579 -20.95 -2.88 43.49
N ASP A 580 -21.37 -4.15 43.53
CA ASP A 580 -20.95 -5.17 44.51
C ASP A 580 -20.90 -6.56 43.84
N PRO A 581 -19.93 -6.81 42.94
CA PRO A 581 -19.88 -8.00 42.08
C PRO A 581 -19.33 -9.25 42.81
N LYS A 582 -19.75 -9.49 44.05
CA LYS A 582 -19.23 -10.56 44.93
C LYS A 582 -19.50 -12.01 44.46
N PHE A 583 -20.31 -12.20 43.41
CA PHE A 583 -20.57 -13.50 42.77
C PHE A 583 -20.05 -13.56 41.33
N ALA A 584 -19.17 -12.62 40.92
CA ALA A 584 -18.43 -12.73 39.68
C ALA A 584 -17.50 -13.96 39.70
N PHE A 585 -17.40 -14.76 38.64
CA PHE A 585 -18.14 -14.71 37.38
C PHE A 585 -19.34 -15.66 37.44
N TRP A 586 -20.56 -15.14 37.43
CA TRP A 586 -21.74 -15.99 37.55
C TRP A 586 -21.96 -16.80 36.27
N ARG A 587 -22.05 -18.13 36.38
CA ARG A 587 -22.21 -19.02 35.22
C ARG A 587 -23.62 -18.93 34.65
N HIS A 588 -23.74 -18.61 33.37
CA HIS A 588 -24.99 -18.76 32.61
C HIS A 588 -24.94 -19.99 31.71
N TRP A 589 -23.93 -20.12 30.85
CA TRP A 589 -23.78 -21.25 29.94
C TRP A 589 -22.35 -21.78 29.91
N VAL A 590 -22.22 -23.09 29.72
CA VAL A 590 -21.01 -23.75 29.22
C VAL A 590 -21.47 -24.70 28.13
N LEU A 591 -21.05 -24.45 26.89
CA LEU A 591 -21.45 -25.22 25.71
C LEU A 591 -20.20 -25.76 25.01
N PRO A 592 -19.74 -26.98 25.36
CA PRO A 592 -18.59 -27.62 24.72
C PRO A 592 -18.94 -28.21 23.35
N GLY A 593 -17.92 -28.63 22.60
CA GLY A 593 -18.06 -29.43 21.38
C GLY A 593 -18.55 -28.69 20.14
N LEU A 594 -18.71 -27.36 20.20
CA LEU A 594 -19.14 -26.54 19.07
C LEU A 594 -18.18 -26.68 17.88
N GLN A 595 -18.73 -26.68 16.68
CA GLN A 595 -17.97 -26.72 15.42
C GLN A 595 -18.13 -25.39 14.67
N PRO A 596 -17.10 -24.94 13.93
CA PRO A 596 -17.24 -23.77 13.06
C PRO A 596 -18.24 -24.06 11.93
N LEU A 597 -18.90 -23.00 11.45
CA LEU A 597 -20.04 -23.14 10.53
C LEU A 597 -19.76 -23.96 9.27
N SER A 598 -20.64 -24.95 9.04
CA SER A 598 -20.96 -25.49 7.70
C SER A 598 -22.48 -25.45 7.42
N SER A 599 -23.32 -25.47 8.46
CA SER A 599 -24.74 -25.10 8.45
C SER A 599 -25.26 -24.88 9.89
N ASP A 600 -26.35 -24.13 10.04
CA ASP A 600 -26.90 -23.73 11.35
C ASP A 600 -27.59 -24.87 12.12
N ASN A 601 -27.24 -25.08 13.39
CA ASN A 601 -28.04 -25.82 14.39
C ASN A 601 -27.66 -25.37 15.83
N ALA A 602 -28.63 -25.27 16.75
CA ALA A 602 -28.47 -24.63 18.06
C ALA A 602 -29.29 -25.28 19.21
N VAL A 603 -28.78 -25.17 20.46
CA VAL A 603 -29.40 -25.62 21.76
C VAL A 603 -28.72 -24.84 22.93
N ALA A 604 -29.33 -24.42 24.05
CA ALA A 604 -30.69 -23.98 24.37
C ALA A 604 -30.77 -23.24 25.76
N GLN A 605 -31.85 -22.46 25.97
CA GLN A 605 -32.37 -21.84 27.22
C GLN A 605 -31.53 -20.84 28.07
N THR A 606 -32.10 -19.63 28.20
CA THR A 606 -31.81 -18.61 29.22
C THR A 606 -32.90 -18.61 30.31
N LYS A 607 -32.54 -18.46 31.59
CA LYS A 607 -33.49 -18.12 32.68
C LYS A 607 -33.47 -16.61 32.93
N HIS A 608 -34.59 -16.04 33.38
CA HIS A 608 -34.75 -14.61 33.64
C HIS A 608 -33.85 -14.09 34.77
N ALA A 609 -33.39 -12.85 34.65
CA ALA A 609 -32.99 -12.03 35.78
C ALA A 609 -34.24 -11.58 36.57
N LEU A 610 -34.11 -11.45 37.89
CA LEU A 610 -35.22 -11.20 38.82
C LEU A 610 -35.16 -9.82 39.50
N THR A 611 -34.33 -8.90 39.01
CA THR A 611 -34.00 -7.63 39.69
C THR A 611 -34.10 -6.43 38.76
N GLU A 612 -34.59 -5.30 39.31
CA GLU A 612 -34.55 -3.97 38.67
C GLU A 612 -33.21 -3.27 38.97
N SER A 613 -32.10 -3.98 38.77
CA SER A 613 -30.74 -3.44 38.93
C SER A 613 -30.28 -2.64 37.70
N ALA A 614 -29.19 -1.89 37.84
CA ALA A 614 -28.46 -1.31 36.71
C ALA A 614 -28.02 -2.41 35.72
N PRO A 615 -27.82 -2.11 34.41
CA PRO A 615 -27.55 -3.13 33.41
C PRO A 615 -26.28 -3.95 33.72
N HIS A 616 -26.40 -5.27 33.68
CA HIS A 616 -25.28 -6.21 33.87
C HIS A 616 -24.54 -6.41 32.55
N ARG A 617 -23.21 -6.54 32.60
CA ARG A 617 -22.37 -6.88 31.45
C ARG A 617 -22.35 -8.40 31.29
N TYR A 618 -22.74 -8.91 30.12
CA TYR A 618 -22.75 -10.33 29.81
C TYR A 618 -21.63 -10.67 28.81
N LEU A 619 -20.67 -11.52 29.21
CA LEU A 619 -19.51 -11.90 28.42
C LEU A 619 -19.72 -13.22 27.70
N LEU A 620 -19.63 -13.21 26.37
CA LEU A 620 -19.65 -14.39 25.51
C LEU A 620 -18.21 -14.71 25.07
N LEU A 621 -17.63 -15.76 25.64
CA LEU A 621 -16.23 -16.13 25.48
C LEU A 621 -16.12 -17.47 24.73
N LEU A 622 -15.58 -17.44 23.51
CA LEU A 622 -15.34 -18.63 22.69
C LEU A 622 -13.91 -19.10 22.88
N PHE A 623 -13.76 -20.34 23.35
CA PHE A 623 -12.49 -21.01 23.52
C PHE A 623 -12.33 -22.17 22.53
N ARG A 624 -11.12 -22.38 22.03
CA ARG A 624 -10.72 -23.64 21.39
C ARG A 624 -10.42 -24.68 22.46
N GLU A 625 -10.96 -25.88 22.28
CA GLU A 625 -10.74 -27.02 23.16
C GLU A 625 -9.43 -27.76 22.81
N PRO A 626 -8.72 -28.35 23.78
CA PRO A 626 -7.65 -29.29 23.47
C PRO A 626 -8.25 -30.60 22.88
N PRO A 627 -7.54 -31.32 21.98
CA PRO A 627 -8.08 -32.51 21.29
C PRO A 627 -8.50 -33.70 22.17
N SER A 628 -8.26 -33.63 23.48
CA SER A 628 -8.58 -34.66 24.46
C SER A 628 -9.56 -34.15 25.54
N LEU A 629 -10.31 -33.08 25.26
CA LEU A 629 -11.34 -32.59 26.17
C LEU A 629 -12.58 -33.47 26.06
N ASP A 630 -13.00 -34.03 27.20
CA ASP A 630 -14.26 -34.73 27.38
C ASP A 630 -14.86 -34.21 28.69
N LEU A 631 -15.95 -33.44 28.60
CA LEU A 631 -16.55 -32.76 29.75
C LEU A 631 -17.92 -33.37 30.06
N ALA A 632 -18.06 -33.92 31.27
CA ALA A 632 -19.35 -34.33 31.79
C ALA A 632 -20.10 -33.14 32.41
N LYS A 633 -21.39 -33.33 32.71
CA LYS A 633 -22.22 -32.28 33.34
C LYS A 633 -21.73 -31.95 34.76
N GLU A 634 -21.09 -32.91 35.40
CA GLU A 634 -20.53 -32.83 36.74
C GLU A 634 -19.29 -31.93 36.78
N ASP A 635 -18.50 -31.88 35.70
CA ASP A 635 -17.24 -31.10 35.61
C ASP A 635 -17.46 -29.58 35.55
N VAL A 636 -18.62 -29.14 35.06
CA VAL A 636 -19.01 -27.71 35.04
C VAL A 636 -19.71 -27.28 36.34
N GLY A 637 -20.07 -28.24 37.21
CA GLY A 637 -20.90 -28.06 38.41
C GLY A 637 -22.40 -28.01 38.10
N GLY A 638 -23.24 -28.40 39.06
CA GLY A 638 -24.70 -28.51 38.84
C GLY A 638 -25.43 -27.19 38.55
N GLU A 639 -26.74 -27.29 38.31
CA GLU A 639 -27.60 -26.17 37.86
C GLU A 639 -28.17 -25.31 39.00
N GLU A 640 -27.89 -25.69 40.26
CA GLU A 640 -28.43 -24.97 41.41
C GLU A 640 -27.80 -23.59 41.56
N PHE A 641 -28.59 -22.65 42.10
CA PHE A 641 -28.22 -21.24 42.29
C PHE A 641 -26.86 -21.07 42.99
N VAL A 642 -26.60 -21.88 44.01
CA VAL A 642 -25.34 -21.86 44.77
C VAL A 642 -24.15 -22.41 43.96
N GLN A 643 -24.37 -23.36 43.06
CA GLN A 643 -23.31 -23.93 42.23
C GLN A 643 -22.92 -22.97 41.09
N ARG A 644 -23.91 -22.32 40.47
CA ARG A 644 -23.71 -21.34 39.38
C ARG A 644 -23.00 -20.06 39.82
N ARG A 645 -23.29 -19.55 41.03
CA ARG A 645 -22.66 -18.35 41.61
C ARG A 645 -21.23 -18.58 42.12
N SER A 646 -20.86 -19.83 42.37
CA SER A 646 -19.55 -20.22 42.90
C SER A 646 -18.64 -20.81 41.83
N PHE A 647 -19.02 -20.69 40.55
CA PHE A 647 -18.24 -21.16 39.41
C PHE A 647 -16.96 -20.33 39.23
N LYS A 648 -15.81 -21.01 39.27
CA LYS A 648 -14.50 -20.38 39.12
C LYS A 648 -14.06 -20.38 37.66
N ALA A 649 -14.57 -19.42 36.90
CA ALA A 649 -14.36 -19.37 35.44
C ALA A 649 -12.88 -19.41 35.02
N ALA A 650 -12.00 -18.65 35.68
CA ALA A 650 -10.57 -18.62 35.34
C ALA A 650 -9.88 -19.96 35.66
N GLU A 651 -10.11 -20.51 36.85
CA GLU A 651 -9.61 -21.83 37.26
C GLU A 651 -10.12 -22.95 36.33
N PHE A 652 -11.37 -22.85 35.85
CA PHE A 652 -11.96 -23.78 34.88
C PHE A 652 -11.28 -23.69 33.50
N VAL A 653 -11.01 -22.48 33.01
CA VAL A 653 -10.30 -22.23 31.74
C VAL A 653 -8.88 -22.80 31.80
N GLU A 654 -8.15 -22.53 32.89
CA GLU A 654 -6.79 -23.01 33.11
C GLU A 654 -6.74 -24.54 33.25
N LYS A 655 -7.56 -25.13 34.14
CA LYS A 655 -7.64 -26.58 34.37
C LYS A 655 -7.87 -27.36 33.07
N ASN A 656 -8.76 -26.85 32.22
CA ASN A 656 -9.15 -27.50 30.96
C ASN A 656 -8.30 -27.06 29.75
N LYS A 657 -7.25 -26.24 29.96
CA LYS A 657 -6.30 -25.78 28.92
C LYS A 657 -6.99 -25.11 27.73
N LEU A 658 -8.06 -24.38 28.00
CA LEU A 658 -8.88 -23.71 26.99
C LEU A 658 -8.15 -22.48 26.45
N THR A 659 -8.10 -22.32 25.12
CA THR A 659 -7.46 -21.15 24.48
C THR A 659 -8.53 -20.19 23.99
N LEU A 660 -8.55 -18.95 24.48
CA LEU A 660 -9.51 -17.94 24.01
C LEU A 660 -9.25 -17.62 22.52
N VAL A 661 -10.32 -17.61 21.71
CA VAL A 661 -10.23 -17.40 20.24
C VAL A 661 -11.21 -16.34 19.72
N GLY A 662 -12.27 -16.03 20.47
CA GLY A 662 -13.22 -14.98 20.14
C GLY A 662 -13.97 -14.47 21.37
N VAL A 663 -14.33 -13.19 21.35
CA VAL A 663 -15.10 -12.53 22.41
C VAL A 663 -16.21 -11.70 21.78
N ASN A 664 -17.39 -11.69 22.40
CA ASN A 664 -18.44 -10.71 22.20
C ASN A 664 -19.09 -10.42 23.57
N TRP A 665 -19.83 -9.31 23.71
CA TRP A 665 -20.49 -8.96 24.97
C TRP A 665 -21.64 -8.00 24.74
N PHE A 666 -22.57 -7.93 25.69
CA PHE A 666 -23.72 -7.01 25.67
C PHE A 666 -24.10 -6.57 27.09
N LEU A 667 -24.91 -5.51 27.21
CA LEU A 667 -25.55 -5.10 28.45
C LEU A 667 -26.94 -5.74 28.55
N GLY A 668 -27.25 -6.39 29.66
CA GLY A 668 -28.57 -6.95 29.93
C GLY A 668 -29.30 -6.18 31.02
N ALA A 669 -30.55 -5.77 30.74
CA ALA A 669 -31.39 -5.07 31.72
C ALA A 669 -32.83 -5.61 31.76
N GLY A 670 -33.48 -5.45 32.92
CA GLY A 670 -34.90 -5.77 33.09
C GLY A 670 -35.79 -4.95 32.15
N ASP A 671 -36.92 -5.53 31.75
CA ASP A 671 -37.83 -4.89 30.78
C ASP A 671 -38.32 -3.49 31.24
N GLY A 672 -38.48 -3.29 32.54
CA GLY A 672 -38.87 -2.02 33.16
C GLY A 672 -37.76 -0.97 33.34
N TRP A 673 -36.49 -1.32 33.09
CA TRP A 673 -35.36 -0.40 33.27
C TRP A 673 -35.40 0.75 32.26
N LYS A 674 -35.12 1.95 32.76
CA LYS A 674 -35.04 3.22 32.01
C LYS A 674 -33.67 3.86 32.27
N GLU A 675 -33.16 4.50 31.22
CA GLU A 675 -31.89 5.24 31.18
C GLU A 675 -31.99 6.61 31.87
#